data_AF-A0A6P0RMI6-F1
#
_entry.id   AF-A0A6P0RMI6-F1
#
_cell.length_a   1.000
_cell.length_b   1.000
_cell.length_c   1.000
_cell.angle_alpha   90.00
_cell.angle_beta   90.00
_cell.angle_gamma   90.00
#
_symmetry.space_group_name_H-M   'P 1'
#
loop_
_entity.id
_entity.type
_entity.pdbx_description
1 polymer ?
#
loop_
_entity_poly.entity_id
_entity_poly.type
_entity_poly.pdbx_seq_one_letter_code
_entity_poly.pdbx_strand_id
1 'polypeptide(L)'
;MRTNGTPNNSNFRGRFTPTRRGNPCKICGDTKGKCRETDSILLCMSFADAWSASAIPGYKFIGSTKDGLWGKFVEDDGQNWTQQQREEWRRDIELRRQQRAASEAQRRSQSLPAKERDRLYQNLLNQLTLHPNDRADLERRGLTPEEIVAGGFRSVEQWQKLSEELSYQLPGINLDGLSLNTQPGYLCPIRDIDGLIVGFQLRLRHAEQGGRYRWLTGATRKRPNGPTPHLPNGELPLAVHKPDTLKLSTIGMTEGTGAKPFITSQRLGQVVIGAAGGQFASSPHTLKITLAQLSAELGTKIINFYVDAGSILNYHVTRQYEQNWRLMEQWGYTIQVVWWEQVDKDAPDIDELTPQQFGQITYITTAKFLAIANDYSFGFSKLQEFQRSFQSLIGRLRPKPKGFGTPSKPKKALPQKVTLKYKPGNIPLPGAGQKPPLVEFKAGYRLLLLQELVEKGWHDILDTSQPGLGKSHDAGIAIPEAFGNERFWYFTRESRNPTTATIEANYTPVAVRNDGLVVDPTHKTPLGNPYLRWPQAHEEATTEGNCFRTPLFRELQEKNIPNTQGCESPICQGCHLLHACRGSSGSGYGFRHERQESLKCDRLRAHPESAPTTEDFNFSQDGAFWDEAMQILEPMQSLSLKLTEFDQTMAQLELELPEVHSCLKSVRTALRPILAGKIPQPHYGFSDSVVMEMLGTLPDNLAQMIQTVEDWEMNLLSLDFLAEKPDGIELKSVEQKFKSLARLANKKLRQDSYRETRQQVREEVSLRWLLAFLQAWQRCNGDWEKASFRIENGILIIFWPSLRHSEVAKAMQWNCYQDATANRKYLAYVLNINPKTIIQIEQEIPKTNNLQVIQVNDLGLLGKNRSELAQSRVEALRKELKHRHPDIGFLDHKSQAQEGDGWWFNHNRGSNQFKELSAIASVGTPYQNIGHAQALYTCLTGNRDTNRDDPGFSGFIQWLTDAEFIQCAGRLRAHLRPNQELTYYAITKYPLPTPLNPQVMEAAELTIEAGAPTQKAWYKIVTAAQAFWNDNGRVPTQKDLATATGVKQPHISKLASQFAGGWKRWIKIFQSLLDDPYRSRNISFPLDKEIQWVGESYLPLVADGTPEEIQKEVYLLVEVFGWTGWQQICQVAAVETLANLLVGWLRLLPIKEELEISIKQILFPWLIPSI
;
A
#
# COMPACT_ATOMS: atom_id res chain seq x y z
N MET A 1 44.76 11.51 36.15
CA MET A 1 44.86 12.98 35.95
C MET A 1 44.68 13.31 34.48
N ARG A 2 43.54 13.92 34.12
CA ARG A 2 43.39 15.03 33.14
C ARG A 2 41.89 15.32 32.99
N THR A 3 41.54 16.37 33.70
CA THR A 3 40.37 17.26 33.73
C THR A 3 39.37 17.23 32.56
N ASN A 4 38.10 17.16 32.95
CA ASN A 4 36.90 17.46 32.17
C ASN A 4 36.93 18.90 31.63
N GLY A 5 36.75 19.04 30.31
CA GLY A 5 36.45 20.31 29.64
C GLY A 5 34.94 20.46 29.43
N THR A 6 34.39 21.53 29.98
CA THR A 6 33.03 22.04 29.76
C THR A 6 32.80 22.40 28.28
N PRO A 7 31.64 22.05 27.66
CA PRO A 7 31.28 22.59 26.35
C PRO A 7 30.60 23.96 26.48
N ASN A 8 30.99 24.84 25.57
CA ASN A 8 30.59 26.24 25.43
C ASN A 8 29.08 26.49 25.39
N ASN A 9 28.65 27.45 26.20
CA ASN A 9 27.39 28.18 26.09
C ASN A 9 27.44 29.06 24.83
N SER A 10 26.72 28.68 23.77
CA SER A 10 26.58 29.50 22.56
C SER A 10 25.10 29.83 22.29
N ASN A 11 24.88 31.09 21.90
CA ASN A 11 23.59 31.77 21.77
C ASN A 11 22.53 31.03 20.92
N PHE A 12 21.49 30.49 21.56
CA PHE A 12 20.31 29.93 20.87
C PHE A 12 19.28 31.01 20.48
N ARG A 13 19.38 31.56 19.26
CA ARG A 13 18.23 32.13 18.54
C ARG A 13 17.77 31.15 17.45
N GLY A 14 17.22 30.00 17.84
CA GLY A 14 16.60 29.04 16.92
C GLY A 14 15.26 29.55 16.39
N ARG A 15 15.07 29.59 15.07
CA ARG A 15 13.82 30.00 14.41
C ARG A 15 12.88 28.79 14.31
N PHE A 16 11.63 28.93 14.74
CA PHE A 16 10.63 27.86 14.62
C PHE A 16 10.39 27.49 13.14
N THR A 17 10.66 26.23 12.81
CA THR A 17 10.47 25.68 11.47
C THR A 17 9.15 24.90 11.44
N PRO A 18 8.23 25.22 10.51
CA PRO A 18 7.00 24.44 10.35
C PRO A 18 7.31 23.02 9.89
N THR A 19 6.47 22.09 10.29
CA THR A 19 6.60 20.69 9.89
C THR A 19 6.27 20.50 8.41
N ARG A 20 6.92 19.54 7.76
CA ARG A 20 6.76 19.24 6.32
C ARG A 20 7.11 17.78 6.04
N ARG A 21 6.91 17.28 4.82
CA ARG A 21 7.24 15.87 4.49
C ARG A 21 8.68 15.45 4.83
N GLY A 22 9.65 16.35 4.66
CA GLY A 22 11.05 16.11 5.04
C GLY A 22 11.41 16.53 6.47
N ASN A 23 10.44 17.00 7.27
CA ASN A 23 10.61 17.40 8.67
C ASN A 23 9.27 17.24 9.43
N PRO A 24 8.79 16.01 9.67
CA PRO A 24 7.52 15.76 10.35
C PRO A 24 7.56 16.18 11.83
N CYS A 25 6.41 16.52 12.41
CA CYS A 25 6.29 16.78 13.85
C CYS A 25 6.75 15.54 14.63
N LYS A 26 7.76 15.67 15.49
CA LYS A 26 8.20 14.53 16.32
C LYS A 26 7.18 14.10 17.37
N ILE A 27 6.15 14.93 17.64
CA ILE A 27 5.10 14.66 18.63
C ILE A 27 3.87 13.98 18.00
N CYS A 28 3.26 14.56 16.96
CA CYS A 28 2.03 14.02 16.34
C CYS A 28 2.18 13.55 14.89
N GLY A 29 3.40 13.59 14.33
CA GLY A 29 3.67 13.18 12.95
C GLY A 29 3.11 14.14 11.88
N ASP A 30 2.61 15.32 12.24
CA ASP A 30 2.10 16.29 11.26
C ASP A 30 3.18 16.64 10.23
N THR A 31 2.80 16.57 8.95
CA THR A 31 3.65 16.91 7.79
C THR A 31 3.06 18.06 6.96
N LYS A 32 1.97 18.67 7.44
CA LYS A 32 1.20 19.71 6.73
C LYS A 32 1.53 21.13 7.22
N GLY A 33 2.49 21.30 8.12
CA GLY A 33 2.97 22.60 8.59
C GLY A 33 2.13 23.22 9.71
N LYS A 34 1.27 22.42 10.35
CA LYS A 34 0.45 22.86 11.49
C LYS A 34 1.26 22.90 12.78
N CYS A 35 2.24 22.02 12.93
CA CYS A 35 3.16 22.00 14.07
C CYS A 35 4.46 22.75 13.74
N ARG A 36 5.23 23.13 14.76
CA ARG A 36 6.46 23.91 14.59
C ARG A 36 7.53 23.44 15.55
N GLU A 37 8.80 23.49 15.17
CA GLU A 37 9.88 23.06 16.06
C GLU A 37 11.12 23.95 15.95
N THR A 38 11.94 23.94 17.00
CA THR A 38 13.30 24.49 17.07
C THR A 38 14.22 23.38 17.58
N ASP A 39 15.52 23.64 17.62
CA ASP A 39 16.52 22.69 18.15
C ASP A 39 16.24 22.26 19.60
N SER A 40 15.44 23.02 20.36
CA SER A 40 15.19 22.78 21.79
C SER A 40 13.71 22.71 22.19
N ILE A 41 12.77 23.18 21.37
CA ILE A 41 11.33 23.26 21.71
C ILE A 41 10.48 22.84 20.51
N LEU A 42 9.51 21.94 20.74
CA LEU A 42 8.49 21.53 19.78
C LEU A 42 7.12 22.07 20.18
N LEU A 43 6.36 22.55 19.20
CA LEU A 43 4.99 23.05 19.32
C LEU A 43 4.05 22.12 18.56
N CYS A 44 3.22 21.41 19.28
CA CYS A 44 2.28 20.44 18.74
C CYS A 44 0.84 20.94 18.83
N MET A 45 0.14 21.01 17.70
CA MET A 45 -1.26 21.48 17.67
C MET A 45 -2.23 20.36 18.06
N SER A 46 -1.84 19.10 17.84
CA SER A 46 -2.67 17.93 18.14
C SER A 46 -2.71 17.59 19.63
N PHE A 47 -1.67 17.98 20.37
CA PHE A 47 -1.54 17.75 21.80
C PHE A 47 -1.30 19.11 22.45
N ALA A 48 -2.38 19.90 22.57
CA ALA A 48 -2.30 21.34 22.87
C ALA A 48 -2.28 21.67 24.38
N ASP A 49 -2.64 20.73 25.23
CA ASP A 49 -2.78 20.87 26.67
C ASP A 49 -2.01 19.79 27.46
N ALA A 50 -1.89 19.98 28.77
CA ALA A 50 -1.08 19.11 29.64
C ALA A 50 -1.56 17.65 29.69
N TRP A 51 -2.80 17.43 29.28
CA TRP A 51 -3.51 16.19 29.49
C TRP A 51 -3.34 15.25 28.30
N SER A 52 -3.48 15.79 27.09
CA SER A 52 -3.15 15.12 25.83
C SER A 52 -1.64 14.85 25.64
N ALA A 53 -0.80 15.47 26.48
CA ALA A 53 0.65 15.51 26.35
C ALA A 53 1.45 14.60 27.32
N SER A 54 0.78 13.96 28.28
CA SER A 54 1.42 13.30 29.43
C SER A 54 2.06 11.93 29.14
N ALA A 55 1.88 11.38 27.95
CA ALA A 55 2.28 10.01 27.59
C ALA A 55 3.21 9.91 26.37
N ILE A 56 4.02 10.95 26.08
CA ILE A 56 4.87 10.98 24.87
C ILE A 56 6.32 10.62 25.24
N PRO A 57 6.80 9.40 24.93
CA PRO A 57 8.11 8.93 25.40
C PRO A 57 9.26 9.77 24.82
N GLY A 58 10.18 10.19 25.68
CA GLY A 58 11.35 10.99 25.31
C GLY A 58 11.09 12.49 25.15
N TYR A 59 9.89 12.98 25.47
CA TYR A 59 9.55 14.40 25.43
C TYR A 59 8.73 14.82 26.65
N LYS A 60 9.05 15.98 27.22
CA LYS A 60 8.37 16.56 28.38
C LYS A 60 7.49 17.74 27.96
N PHE A 61 6.22 17.71 28.36
CA PHE A 61 5.32 18.84 28.21
C PHE A 61 5.66 19.95 29.21
N ILE A 62 5.79 21.18 28.72
CA ILE A 62 6.18 22.35 29.52
C ILE A 62 5.11 23.45 29.54
N GLY A 63 3.92 23.19 29.00
CA GLY A 63 2.76 24.10 29.02
C GLY A 63 2.23 24.45 27.63
N SER A 64 1.03 25.04 27.57
CA SER A 64 0.42 25.50 26.32
C SER A 64 0.94 26.88 25.88
N THR A 65 0.77 27.23 24.61
CA THR A 65 0.90 28.61 24.13
C THR A 65 -0.18 29.51 24.72
N LYS A 66 0.03 30.84 24.72
CA LYS A 66 -0.89 31.80 25.36
C LYS A 66 -2.29 31.80 24.74
N ASP A 67 -2.38 31.46 23.46
CA ASP A 67 -3.61 31.28 22.68
C ASP A 67 -4.23 29.87 22.83
N GLY A 68 -3.58 28.98 23.59
CA GLY A 68 -4.02 27.59 23.79
C GLY A 68 -3.94 26.70 22.55
N LEU A 69 -3.37 27.20 21.45
CA LEU A 69 -3.43 26.55 20.14
C LEU A 69 -2.37 25.45 19.95
N TRP A 70 -1.27 25.52 20.70
CA TRP A 70 -0.20 24.51 20.66
C TRP A 70 0.27 24.14 22.06
N GLY A 71 0.64 22.88 22.22
CA GLY A 71 1.35 22.36 23.38
C GLY A 71 2.85 22.48 23.17
N LYS A 72 3.59 22.88 24.20
CA LYS A 72 5.05 23.04 24.14
C LYS A 72 5.72 21.81 24.74
N PHE A 73 6.68 21.26 24.01
CA PHE A 73 7.43 20.06 24.37
C PHE A 73 8.94 20.28 24.24
N VAL A 74 9.72 19.60 25.07
CA VAL A 74 11.20 19.55 25.02
C VAL A 74 11.64 18.08 25.06
N GLU A 75 12.79 17.73 24.48
CA GLU A 75 13.34 16.37 24.61
C GLU A 75 13.71 16.10 26.09
N ASP A 76 13.33 14.92 26.59
CA ASP A 76 13.55 14.51 27.97
C ASP A 76 14.96 13.91 28.11
N ASP A 77 15.91 14.70 28.63
CA ASP A 77 17.33 14.34 28.76
C ASP A 77 17.64 13.47 29.99
N GLY A 78 16.61 13.07 30.75
CA GLY A 78 16.74 12.22 31.93
C GLY A 78 17.53 12.85 33.07
N GLN A 79 17.92 14.13 32.99
CA GLN A 79 18.60 14.81 34.07
C GLN A 79 17.58 15.31 35.10
N ASN A 80 17.70 14.85 36.34
CA ASN A 80 16.99 15.44 37.47
C ASN A 80 17.75 16.69 37.92
N TRP A 81 17.31 17.85 37.44
CA TRP A 81 17.92 19.14 37.77
C TRP A 81 17.86 19.37 39.28
N THR A 82 19.02 19.62 39.90
CA THR A 82 19.13 19.97 41.31
C THR A 82 18.44 21.30 41.59
N GLN A 83 18.10 21.57 42.85
CA GLN A 83 17.40 22.80 43.26
C GLN A 83 18.16 24.07 42.82
N GLN A 84 19.50 24.01 42.82
CA GLN A 84 20.40 25.07 42.38
C GLN A 84 20.35 25.30 40.86
N GLN A 85 20.34 24.22 40.05
CA GLN A 85 20.19 24.30 38.60
C GLN A 85 18.80 24.85 38.19
N ARG A 86 17.73 24.54 38.95
CA ARG A 86 16.38 25.09 38.74
C ARG A 86 16.29 26.59 39.03
N GLU A 87 17.11 27.10 39.95
CA GLU A 87 17.20 28.53 40.27
C GLU A 87 18.03 29.30 39.24
N GLU A 88 19.12 28.72 38.75
CA GLU A 88 19.90 29.27 37.62
C GLU A 88 19.05 29.32 36.34
N TRP A 89 18.27 28.27 36.05
CA TRP A 89 17.33 28.26 34.93
C TRP A 89 16.25 29.34 35.05
N ARG A 90 15.67 29.53 36.24
CA ARG A 90 14.68 30.60 36.49
C ARG A 90 15.30 31.98 36.27
N ARG A 91 16.53 32.21 36.74
CA ARG A 91 17.27 33.46 36.48
C ARG A 91 17.57 33.66 35.00
N ASP A 92 17.96 32.61 34.27
CA ASP A 92 18.23 32.69 32.83
C ASP A 92 16.97 32.94 32.00
N ILE A 93 15.82 32.32 32.35
CA ILE A 93 14.51 32.60 31.74
C ILE A 93 14.09 34.06 31.98
N GLU A 94 14.23 34.56 33.22
CA GLU A 94 13.90 35.94 33.58
C GLU A 94 14.81 36.93 32.83
N LEU A 95 16.11 36.64 32.74
CA LEU A 95 17.08 37.44 31.99
C LEU A 95 16.75 37.44 30.48
N ARG A 96 16.40 36.30 29.89
CA ARG A 96 15.96 36.19 28.48
C ARG A 96 14.64 36.93 28.23
N ARG A 97 13.72 36.92 29.21
CA ARG A 97 12.45 37.66 29.14
C ARG A 97 12.71 39.16 29.20
N GLN A 98 13.60 39.61 30.08
CA GLN A 98 14.07 41.00 30.14
C GLN A 98 14.80 41.42 28.86
N GLN A 99 15.66 40.55 28.30
CA GLN A 99 16.35 40.81 27.02
C GLN A 99 15.39 40.87 25.82
N ARG A 100 14.36 40.00 25.76
CA ARG A 100 13.31 40.06 24.73
C ARG A 100 12.46 41.32 24.87
N ALA A 101 12.06 41.66 26.09
CA ALA A 101 11.34 42.90 26.37
C ALA A 101 12.17 44.14 26.02
N ALA A 102 13.47 44.14 26.33
CA ALA A 102 14.40 45.21 25.95
C ALA A 102 14.60 45.30 24.42
N SER A 103 14.72 44.16 23.73
CA SER A 103 14.84 44.13 22.26
C SER A 103 13.55 44.54 21.56
N GLU A 104 12.38 44.22 22.11
CA GLU A 104 11.08 44.68 21.61
C GLU A 104 10.87 46.17 21.90
N ALA A 105 11.27 46.66 23.08
CA ALA A 105 11.28 48.09 23.40
C ALA A 105 12.21 48.88 22.46
N GLN A 106 13.39 48.34 22.13
CA GLN A 106 14.31 48.93 21.15
C GLN A 106 13.75 48.91 19.73
N ARG A 107 12.97 47.88 19.34
CA ARG A 107 12.27 47.86 18.03
C ARG A 107 11.11 48.87 17.98
N ARG A 108 10.41 49.07 19.10
CA ARG A 108 9.35 50.07 19.22
C ARG A 108 9.90 51.49 19.07
N SER A 109 11.06 51.79 19.67
CA SER A 109 11.70 53.11 19.52
C SER A 109 12.20 53.40 18.11
N GLN A 110 12.41 52.37 17.29
CA GLN A 110 12.84 52.48 15.88
C GLN A 110 11.67 52.43 14.88
N SER A 111 10.43 52.29 15.34
CA SER A 111 9.27 52.24 14.46
C SER A 111 8.84 53.66 14.05
N LEU A 112 8.74 53.90 12.73
CA LEU A 112 8.33 55.20 12.20
C LEU A 112 6.94 55.60 12.72
N PRO A 113 6.75 56.86 13.18
CA PRO A 113 5.45 57.42 13.55
C PRO A 113 4.45 57.43 12.37
N ALA A 114 3.14 57.48 12.68
CA ALA A 114 2.08 57.41 11.68
C ALA A 114 2.20 58.47 10.56
N LYS A 115 2.47 59.74 10.90
CA LYS A 115 2.65 60.83 9.92
C LYS A 115 3.82 60.60 8.96
N GLU A 116 4.91 60.01 9.45
CA GLU A 116 6.08 59.72 8.63
C GLU A 116 5.83 58.51 7.73
N ARG A 117 5.12 57.49 8.24
CA ARG A 117 4.64 56.37 7.42
C ARG A 117 3.75 56.85 6.28
N ASP A 118 2.78 57.73 6.56
CA ASP A 118 1.87 58.25 5.53
C ASP A 118 2.65 58.97 4.44
N ARG A 119 3.52 59.92 4.79
CA ARG A 119 4.35 60.65 3.81
C ARG A 119 5.12 59.68 2.88
N LEU A 120 5.75 58.66 3.45
CA LEU A 120 6.55 57.71 2.68
C LEU A 120 5.69 56.74 1.85
N TYR A 121 4.54 56.31 2.37
CA TYR A 121 3.62 55.44 1.65
C TYR A 121 2.85 56.18 0.54
N GLN A 122 2.58 57.48 0.70
CA GLN A 122 2.04 58.31 -0.39
C GLN A 122 3.06 58.43 -1.53
N ASN A 123 4.35 58.66 -1.22
CA ASN A 123 5.40 58.61 -2.23
C ASN A 123 5.41 57.22 -2.92
N LEU A 124 5.38 56.13 -2.15
CA LEU A 124 5.30 54.77 -2.70
C LEU A 124 4.14 54.58 -3.69
N LEU A 125 2.93 55.02 -3.35
CA LEU A 125 1.75 54.85 -4.22
C LEU A 125 1.86 55.64 -5.53
N ASN A 126 2.57 56.77 -5.53
CA ASN A 126 2.80 57.58 -6.74
C ASN A 126 3.76 56.91 -7.73
N GLN A 127 4.59 55.97 -7.27
CA GLN A 127 5.54 55.22 -8.11
C GLN A 127 4.93 53.96 -8.72
N LEU A 128 3.69 53.62 -8.36
CA LEU A 128 3.04 52.37 -8.78
C LEU A 128 1.80 52.65 -9.63
N THR A 129 1.48 51.69 -10.49
CA THR A 129 0.27 51.71 -11.32
C THR A 129 -0.66 50.55 -10.96
N LEU A 130 -1.92 50.62 -11.38
CA LEU A 130 -2.88 49.51 -11.21
C LEU A 130 -2.96 48.69 -12.52
N HIS A 131 -2.63 47.41 -12.43
CA HIS A 131 -2.65 46.47 -13.55
C HIS A 131 -4.10 46.15 -13.97
N PRO A 132 -4.40 45.99 -15.28
CA PRO A 132 -5.76 45.71 -15.77
C PRO A 132 -6.46 44.52 -15.08
N ASN A 133 -5.74 43.41 -14.86
CA ASN A 133 -6.31 42.23 -14.18
C ASN A 133 -6.70 42.51 -12.72
N ASP A 134 -5.92 43.33 -12.00
CA ASP A 134 -6.22 43.66 -10.61
C ASP A 134 -7.34 44.70 -10.54
N ARG A 135 -7.40 45.63 -11.51
CA ARG A 135 -8.54 46.52 -11.73
C ARG A 135 -9.83 45.71 -11.98
N ALA A 136 -9.78 44.72 -12.86
CA ALA A 136 -10.92 43.86 -13.17
C ALA A 136 -11.40 43.08 -11.93
N ASP A 137 -10.51 42.63 -11.03
CA ASP A 137 -10.91 42.01 -9.76
C ASP A 137 -11.61 43.01 -8.82
N LEU A 138 -11.12 44.25 -8.73
CA LEU A 138 -11.74 45.32 -7.94
C LEU A 138 -13.11 45.73 -8.50
N GLU A 139 -13.24 45.86 -9.82
CA GLU A 139 -14.49 46.16 -10.52
C GLU A 139 -15.50 45.01 -10.37
N ARG A 140 -15.04 43.75 -10.46
CA ARG A 140 -15.87 42.56 -10.18
C ARG A 140 -16.41 42.56 -8.74
N ARG A 141 -15.67 43.13 -7.79
CA ARG A 141 -16.09 43.33 -6.39
C ARG A 141 -16.96 44.58 -6.22
N GLY A 142 -17.42 45.15 -7.32
CA GLY A 142 -18.41 46.21 -7.36
C GLY A 142 -17.86 47.62 -7.19
N LEU A 143 -16.54 47.83 -7.09
CA LEU A 143 -15.97 49.18 -6.98
C LEU A 143 -16.05 49.95 -8.29
N THR A 144 -16.45 51.22 -8.23
CA THR A 144 -16.44 52.11 -9.41
C THR A 144 -15.01 52.57 -9.73
N PRO A 145 -14.72 53.03 -10.96
CA PRO A 145 -13.42 53.60 -11.29
C PRO A 145 -12.97 54.72 -10.35
N GLU A 146 -13.89 55.57 -9.90
CA GLU A 146 -13.65 56.66 -8.95
C GLU A 146 -13.29 56.12 -7.56
N GLU A 147 -14.01 55.10 -7.09
CA GLU A 147 -13.74 54.46 -5.79
C GLU A 147 -12.42 53.68 -5.79
N ILE A 148 -12.04 53.06 -6.90
CA ILE A 148 -10.74 52.40 -7.06
C ILE A 148 -9.60 53.43 -6.93
N VAL A 149 -9.79 54.62 -7.49
CA VAL A 149 -8.83 55.73 -7.38
C VAL A 149 -8.78 56.23 -5.93
N ALA A 150 -9.93 56.50 -5.32
CA ALA A 150 -10.03 56.98 -3.93
C ALA A 150 -9.47 55.96 -2.91
N GLY A 151 -9.67 54.67 -3.17
CA GLY A 151 -9.17 53.57 -2.36
C GLY A 151 -7.64 53.40 -2.42
N GLY A 152 -6.96 54.01 -3.38
CA GLY A 152 -5.50 54.03 -3.47
C GLY A 152 -4.86 52.69 -3.80
N PHE A 153 -5.59 51.76 -4.42
CA PHE A 153 -5.07 50.43 -4.78
C PHE A 153 -3.99 50.53 -5.84
N ARG A 154 -2.91 49.74 -5.69
CA ARG A 154 -1.79 49.69 -6.64
C ARG A 154 -1.29 48.26 -6.84
N SER A 155 -0.97 47.90 -8.07
CA SER A 155 -0.42 46.58 -8.39
C SER A 155 1.07 46.55 -8.10
N VAL A 156 1.53 45.37 -7.69
CA VAL A 156 2.94 45.10 -7.44
C VAL A 156 3.30 43.73 -7.98
N GLU A 157 4.50 43.62 -8.52
CA GLU A 157 5.08 42.33 -8.90
C GLU A 157 6.00 41.78 -7.81
N GLN A 158 6.55 40.60 -8.06
CA GLN A 158 7.58 40.05 -7.18
C GLN A 158 8.80 40.97 -7.17
N TRP A 159 9.23 41.41 -5.99
CA TRP A 159 10.35 42.34 -5.83
C TRP A 159 10.19 43.65 -6.61
N GLN A 160 8.99 44.24 -6.55
CA GLN A 160 8.61 45.44 -7.31
C GLN A 160 9.69 46.52 -7.21
N LYS A 161 10.20 46.97 -8.36
CA LYS A 161 11.17 48.07 -8.44
C LYS A 161 10.48 49.42 -8.31
N LEU A 162 11.17 50.34 -7.67
CA LEU A 162 10.78 51.71 -7.41
C LEU A 162 11.61 52.66 -8.28
N SER A 163 11.00 53.75 -8.73
CA SER A 163 11.69 54.79 -9.52
C SER A 163 12.48 55.75 -8.63
N GLU A 164 12.10 55.89 -7.36
CA GLU A 164 12.77 56.72 -6.36
C GLU A 164 13.04 55.93 -5.08
N GLU A 165 14.13 56.26 -4.39
CA GLU A 165 14.53 55.60 -3.16
C GLU A 165 13.62 55.98 -1.98
N LEU A 166 13.15 54.96 -1.25
CA LEU A 166 12.39 55.11 0.00
C LEU A 166 13.18 54.55 1.18
N SER A 167 12.93 55.08 2.37
CA SER A 167 13.60 54.62 3.59
C SER A 167 13.36 53.13 3.82
N TYR A 168 14.46 52.36 3.95
CA TYR A 168 14.42 50.95 4.31
C TYR A 168 13.88 50.69 5.73
N GLN A 169 13.63 51.75 6.51
CA GLN A 169 12.96 51.69 7.82
C GLN A 169 11.43 51.63 7.69
N LEU A 170 10.88 51.90 6.50
CA LEU A 170 9.46 51.73 6.20
C LEU A 170 9.14 50.24 5.99
N PRO A 171 8.06 49.69 6.60
CA PRO A 171 7.68 48.30 6.39
C PRO A 171 7.38 48.01 4.91
N GLY A 172 8.08 47.01 4.36
CA GLY A 172 7.94 46.61 2.95
C GLY A 172 9.09 46.98 2.05
N ILE A 173 9.91 47.96 2.43
CA ILE A 173 11.03 48.43 1.62
C ILE A 173 12.27 47.55 1.89
N ASN A 174 12.91 47.10 0.81
CA ASN A 174 14.17 46.35 0.89
C ASN A 174 15.34 47.27 1.27
N LEU A 175 16.51 46.68 1.57
CA LEU A 175 17.69 47.45 1.98
C LEU A 175 18.26 48.35 0.89
N ASP A 176 17.91 48.11 -0.38
CA ASP A 176 18.31 48.95 -1.49
C ASP A 176 17.49 50.25 -1.58
N GLY A 177 16.43 50.39 -0.78
CA GLY A 177 15.50 51.52 -0.85
C GLY A 177 14.69 51.63 -2.15
N LEU A 178 15.07 50.87 -3.18
CA LEU A 178 14.56 50.92 -4.55
C LEU A 178 13.71 49.71 -4.92
N SER A 179 13.34 48.87 -3.95
CA SER A 179 12.45 47.75 -4.20
C SER A 179 11.57 47.35 -3.01
N LEU A 180 10.44 46.73 -3.31
CA LEU A 180 9.49 46.21 -2.33
C LEU A 180 9.69 44.71 -2.09
N ASN A 181 9.46 44.26 -0.86
CA ASN A 181 9.36 42.85 -0.50
C ASN A 181 7.94 42.32 -0.78
N THR A 182 7.60 42.17 -2.06
CA THR A 182 6.25 41.82 -2.54
C THR A 182 6.24 40.54 -3.39
N GLN A 183 5.03 40.03 -3.65
CA GLN A 183 4.71 39.00 -4.63
C GLN A 183 3.64 39.57 -5.60
N PRO A 184 3.40 38.94 -6.77
CA PRO A 184 2.42 39.43 -7.73
C PRO A 184 1.01 39.59 -7.12
N GLY A 185 0.44 40.78 -7.24
CA GLY A 185 -0.83 41.13 -6.60
C GLY A 185 -1.07 42.63 -6.53
N TYR A 186 -1.96 43.06 -5.63
CA TYR A 186 -2.23 44.48 -5.39
C TYR A 186 -2.22 44.84 -3.90
N LEU A 187 -1.77 46.05 -3.60
CA LEU A 187 -1.66 46.64 -2.27
C LEU A 187 -2.99 47.29 -1.86
N CYS A 188 -3.43 46.98 -0.65
CA CYS A 188 -4.55 47.62 0.05
C CYS A 188 -3.98 48.58 1.11
N PRO A 189 -4.09 49.91 0.93
CA PRO A 189 -3.67 50.89 1.94
C PRO A 189 -4.49 50.78 3.21
N ILE A 190 -3.83 50.84 4.38
CA ILE A 190 -4.47 50.82 5.69
C ILE A 190 -4.35 52.20 6.30
N ARG A 191 -5.50 52.87 6.43
CA ARG A 191 -5.60 54.20 7.03
C ARG A 191 -5.99 54.10 8.49
N ASP A 192 -5.38 54.92 9.34
CA ASP A 192 -5.82 55.08 10.73
C ASP A 192 -7.01 56.05 10.84
N ILE A 193 -7.41 56.34 12.08
CA ILE A 193 -8.53 57.24 12.39
C ILE A 193 -8.32 58.69 11.90
N ASP A 194 -7.07 59.14 11.81
CA ASP A 194 -6.70 60.46 11.29
C ASP A 194 -6.60 60.47 9.74
N GLY A 195 -6.86 59.33 9.09
CA GLY A 195 -6.80 59.16 7.64
C GLY A 195 -5.40 58.89 7.07
N LEU A 196 -4.40 58.73 7.95
CA LEU A 196 -2.99 58.53 7.60
C LEU A 196 -2.73 57.09 7.20
N ILE A 197 -2.01 56.85 6.10
CA ILE A 197 -1.61 55.50 5.69
C ILE A 197 -0.52 54.98 6.64
N VAL A 198 -0.85 53.96 7.43
CA VAL A 198 0.03 53.40 8.47
C VAL A 198 0.56 52.01 8.13
N GLY A 199 0.05 51.39 7.07
CA GLY A 199 0.52 50.09 6.57
C GLY A 199 -0.18 49.64 5.29
N PHE A 200 0.20 48.44 4.84
CA PHE A 200 -0.39 47.78 3.67
C PHE A 200 -0.63 46.29 3.91
N GLN A 201 -1.71 45.78 3.32
CA GLN A 201 -1.85 44.36 3.02
C GLN A 201 -1.76 44.11 1.52
N LEU A 202 -0.97 43.14 1.13
CA LEU A 202 -0.85 42.63 -0.23
C LEU A 202 -1.87 41.51 -0.47
N ARG A 203 -2.79 41.70 -1.41
CA ARG A 203 -3.65 40.65 -1.96
C ARG A 203 -2.91 39.93 -3.09
N LEU A 204 -2.70 38.62 -2.98
CA LEU A 204 -1.99 37.83 -3.99
C LEU A 204 -2.85 37.53 -5.22
N ARG A 205 -2.29 37.71 -6.43
CA ARG A 205 -3.00 37.47 -7.71
C ARG A 205 -3.33 35.99 -7.95
N HIS A 206 -2.44 35.08 -7.55
CA HIS A 206 -2.63 33.63 -7.68
C HIS A 206 -2.53 32.96 -6.30
N ALA A 207 -3.67 32.70 -5.67
CA ALA A 207 -3.73 32.02 -4.37
C ALA A 207 -4.67 30.81 -4.45
N GLU A 208 -4.10 29.60 -4.38
CA GLU A 208 -4.86 28.38 -4.09
C GLU A 208 -5.30 28.38 -2.61
N GLN A 209 -6.38 27.67 -2.28
CA GLN A 209 -7.15 27.78 -1.03
C GLN A 209 -6.28 28.01 0.25
N GLY A 210 -6.28 29.26 0.75
CA GLY A 210 -5.66 29.70 2.01
C GLY A 210 -4.56 30.76 1.86
N GLY A 211 -4.50 31.76 2.76
CA GLY A 211 -3.40 32.75 2.79
C GLY A 211 -3.42 33.83 1.71
N ARG A 212 -4.62 34.31 1.33
CA ARG A 212 -4.86 35.27 0.23
C ARG A 212 -4.26 36.68 0.44
N TYR A 213 -4.09 37.11 1.69
CA TYR A 213 -3.55 38.41 2.08
C TYR A 213 -2.27 38.26 2.90
N ARG A 214 -1.30 39.16 2.69
CA ARG A 214 -0.05 39.22 3.45
C ARG A 214 0.26 40.64 3.88
N TRP A 215 0.74 40.81 5.10
CA TRP A 215 1.25 42.10 5.54
C TRP A 215 2.50 42.51 4.77
N LEU A 216 2.55 43.77 4.34
CA LEU A 216 3.76 44.34 3.76
C LEU A 216 4.80 44.54 4.88
N THR A 217 5.96 43.90 4.76
CA THR A 217 6.96 43.85 5.83
C THR A 217 8.38 43.87 5.27
N GLY A 218 9.29 44.56 5.95
CA GLY A 218 10.73 44.52 5.67
C GLY A 218 11.43 43.35 6.37
N ALA A 219 10.72 42.63 7.25
CA ALA A 219 11.25 41.46 7.94
C ALA A 219 11.28 40.24 7.01
N THR A 220 12.49 39.82 6.62
CA THR A 220 12.72 38.65 5.74
C THR A 220 13.55 37.59 6.44
N ARG A 221 13.82 36.45 5.78
CA ARG A 221 14.77 35.46 6.29
C ARG A 221 16.19 36.02 6.41
N LYS A 222 16.60 36.90 5.49
CA LYS A 222 17.91 37.54 5.49
C LYS A 222 17.96 38.78 6.40
N ARG A 223 16.80 39.38 6.69
CA ARG A 223 16.64 40.55 7.56
C ARG A 223 15.55 40.29 8.63
N PRO A 224 15.79 39.41 9.61
CA PRO A 224 14.78 39.03 10.60
C PRO A 224 14.40 40.17 11.56
N ASN A 225 15.25 41.21 11.66
CA ASN A 225 15.00 42.43 12.42
C ASN A 225 14.50 43.59 11.53
N GLY A 226 14.01 43.30 10.33
CA GLY A 226 13.46 44.32 9.45
C GLY A 226 12.18 44.96 10.01
N PRO A 227 11.83 46.18 9.60
CA PRO A 227 10.61 46.86 10.01
C PRO A 227 9.37 46.02 9.71
N THR A 228 8.45 45.98 10.67
CA THR A 228 7.19 45.23 10.57
C THR A 228 6.00 46.19 10.59
N PRO A 229 4.79 45.75 10.21
CA PRO A 229 3.61 46.61 10.21
C PRO A 229 3.23 47.17 11.58
N HIS A 230 3.67 46.54 12.69
CA HIS A 230 3.32 46.97 14.04
C HIS A 230 3.61 48.46 14.25
N LEU A 231 2.67 49.15 14.88
CA LEU A 231 2.77 50.55 15.27
C LEU A 231 3.76 50.71 16.44
N PRO A 232 4.16 51.95 16.81
CA PRO A 232 5.09 52.17 17.93
C PRO A 232 4.61 51.60 19.28
N ASN A 233 3.30 51.47 19.48
CA ASN A 233 2.70 50.81 20.66
C ASN A 233 2.84 49.28 20.64
N GLY A 234 3.34 48.70 19.53
CA GLY A 234 3.52 47.26 19.33
C GLY A 234 2.30 46.53 18.79
N GLU A 235 1.20 47.22 18.52
CA GLU A 235 -0.04 46.65 17.99
C GLU A 235 -0.08 46.69 16.47
N LEU A 236 -0.92 45.86 15.84
CA LEU A 236 -1.14 45.94 14.39
C LEU A 236 -2.10 47.09 14.08
N PRO A 237 -1.94 47.77 12.93
CA PRO A 237 -2.85 48.85 12.57
C PRO A 237 -4.25 48.30 12.26
N LEU A 238 -5.27 49.07 12.65
CA LEU A 238 -6.66 48.87 12.27
C LEU A 238 -6.97 49.77 11.07
N ALA A 239 -7.72 49.26 10.09
CA ALA A 239 -8.13 50.04 8.93
C ALA A 239 -9.41 50.82 9.29
N VAL A 240 -9.40 52.13 9.14
CA VAL A 240 -10.59 52.99 9.31
C VAL A 240 -10.95 53.58 7.95
N HIS A 241 -12.17 53.31 7.49
CA HIS A 241 -12.71 53.84 6.24
C HIS A 241 -13.92 54.72 6.53
N LYS A 242 -13.89 55.95 6.02
CA LYS A 242 -14.98 56.91 6.09
C LYS A 242 -15.68 56.97 4.72
N PRO A 243 -17.03 57.02 4.67
CA PRO A 243 -17.77 57.07 3.43
C PRO A 243 -17.75 58.48 2.82
N ASP A 244 -17.94 58.58 1.51
CA ASP A 244 -18.07 59.88 0.83
C ASP A 244 -19.33 60.63 1.28
N THR A 245 -20.39 59.89 1.61
CA THR A 245 -21.64 60.42 2.18
C THR A 245 -22.04 59.59 3.38
N LEU A 246 -22.08 60.22 4.56
CA LEU A 246 -22.51 59.58 5.80
C LEU A 246 -24.04 59.39 5.79
N LYS A 247 -24.48 58.13 5.83
CA LYS A 247 -25.88 57.71 5.93
C LYS A 247 -26.20 57.04 7.26
N LEU A 248 -25.24 56.29 7.83
CA LEU A 248 -25.39 55.61 9.12
C LEU A 248 -24.43 56.22 10.13
N SER A 249 -24.96 56.71 11.25
CA SER A 249 -24.18 57.27 12.36
C SER A 249 -23.61 56.21 13.31
N THR A 250 -23.86 54.91 13.07
CA THR A 250 -23.28 53.81 13.84
C THR A 250 -21.87 53.45 13.34
N ILE A 251 -21.05 52.80 14.18
CA ILE A 251 -19.70 52.37 13.81
C ILE A 251 -19.76 50.94 13.25
N GLY A 252 -19.31 50.72 12.02
CA GLY A 252 -19.25 49.39 11.41
C GLY A 252 -17.94 48.67 11.72
N MET A 253 -17.95 47.34 11.87
CA MET A 253 -16.75 46.53 12.02
C MET A 253 -16.80 45.28 11.15
N THR A 254 -15.75 45.00 10.35
CA THR A 254 -15.72 43.88 9.38
C THR A 254 -14.42 43.05 9.49
N GLU A 255 -14.43 41.81 8.98
CA GLU A 255 -13.21 41.00 8.88
C GLU A 255 -12.28 41.49 7.76
N GLY A 256 -10.98 41.57 8.06
CA GLY A 256 -9.94 41.98 7.13
C GLY A 256 -9.64 43.48 7.18
N THR A 257 -8.49 43.87 6.64
CA THR A 257 -8.09 45.28 6.45
C THR A 257 -7.94 45.63 4.96
N GLY A 258 -8.49 44.77 4.09
CA GLY A 258 -8.38 44.87 2.63
C GLY A 258 -9.50 45.70 2.01
N ALA A 259 -9.93 45.36 0.79
CA ALA A 259 -11.00 46.11 0.11
C ALA A 259 -12.40 45.97 0.77
N LYS A 260 -12.64 44.91 1.55
CA LYS A 260 -13.93 44.61 2.21
C LYS A 260 -14.43 45.78 3.08
N PRO A 261 -13.70 46.24 4.12
CA PRO A 261 -14.13 47.37 4.94
C PRO A 261 -14.33 48.67 4.14
N PHE A 262 -13.54 48.91 3.09
CA PHE A 262 -13.69 50.07 2.22
C PHE A 262 -15.00 50.01 1.41
N ILE A 263 -15.27 48.87 0.75
CA ILE A 263 -16.51 48.64 0.00
C ILE A 263 -17.72 48.78 0.93
N THR A 264 -17.68 48.14 2.10
CA THR A 264 -18.77 48.22 3.09
C THR A 264 -19.03 49.67 3.52
N SER A 265 -17.97 50.45 3.75
CA SER A 265 -18.09 51.86 4.11
C SER A 265 -18.82 52.66 3.03
N GLN A 266 -18.37 52.56 1.77
CA GLN A 266 -18.96 53.32 0.67
C GLN A 266 -20.40 52.90 0.35
N ARG A 267 -20.68 51.59 0.34
CA ARG A 267 -22.01 51.07 -0.01
C ARG A 267 -23.06 51.43 1.03
N LEU A 268 -22.73 51.35 2.32
CA LEU A 268 -23.67 51.63 3.41
C LEU A 268 -23.68 53.10 3.85
N GLY A 269 -22.71 53.90 3.39
CA GLY A 269 -22.52 55.26 3.91
C GLY A 269 -22.21 55.24 5.40
N GLN A 270 -21.35 54.31 5.86
CA GLN A 270 -21.03 54.11 7.27
C GLN A 270 -19.52 54.19 7.49
N VAL A 271 -19.07 54.69 8.64
CA VAL A 271 -17.67 54.56 9.04
C VAL A 271 -17.39 53.12 9.48
N VAL A 272 -16.42 52.46 8.84
CA VAL A 272 -16.12 51.02 9.06
C VAL A 272 -14.69 50.82 9.51
N ILE A 273 -14.51 50.00 10.56
CA ILE A 273 -13.21 49.54 11.06
C ILE A 273 -12.96 48.10 10.60
N GLY A 274 -11.78 47.83 10.03
CA GLY A 274 -11.32 46.50 9.66
C GLY A 274 -10.13 46.04 10.51
N ALA A 275 -10.09 44.75 10.84
CA ALA A 275 -8.94 44.11 11.48
C ALA A 275 -8.52 42.84 10.74
N ALA A 276 -7.22 42.57 10.69
CA ALA A 276 -6.71 41.40 9.98
C ALA A 276 -7.22 40.11 10.62
N GLY A 277 -7.95 39.30 9.84
CA GLY A 277 -8.62 38.09 10.32
C GLY A 277 -9.64 38.35 11.44
N GLY A 278 -10.17 39.57 11.57
CA GLY A 278 -11.18 39.94 12.57
C GLY A 278 -10.67 40.00 14.01
N GLN A 279 -9.35 40.07 14.22
CA GLN A 279 -8.70 39.99 15.54
C GLN A 279 -8.63 41.36 16.23
N PHE A 280 -9.76 42.02 16.49
CA PHE A 280 -9.80 43.36 17.10
C PHE A 280 -9.19 43.39 18.51
N ALA A 281 -9.42 42.36 19.33
CA ALA A 281 -8.86 42.23 20.68
C ALA A 281 -7.33 42.08 20.72
N SER A 282 -6.67 41.84 19.58
CA SER A 282 -5.20 41.80 19.48
C SER A 282 -4.54 43.19 19.48
N SER A 283 -5.32 44.26 19.27
CA SER A 283 -4.85 45.65 19.24
C SER A 283 -5.72 46.56 20.14
N PRO A 284 -5.79 46.26 21.46
CA PRO A 284 -6.77 46.87 22.36
C PRO A 284 -6.56 48.37 22.58
N HIS A 285 -5.32 48.89 22.59
CA HIS A 285 -5.08 50.32 22.80
C HIS A 285 -5.51 51.13 21.57
N THR A 286 -5.10 50.66 20.39
CA THR A 286 -5.45 51.28 19.10
C THR A 286 -6.97 51.24 18.92
N LEU A 287 -7.61 50.09 19.18
CA LEU A 287 -9.07 49.96 19.10
C LEU A 287 -9.80 50.92 20.06
N LYS A 288 -9.34 51.02 21.32
CA LYS A 288 -9.99 51.88 22.32
C LYS A 288 -9.91 53.36 21.95
N ILE A 289 -8.77 53.82 21.44
CA ILE A 289 -8.58 55.20 20.98
C ILE A 289 -9.48 55.47 19.78
N THR A 290 -9.43 54.62 18.75
CA THR A 290 -10.24 54.75 17.54
C THR A 290 -11.74 54.79 17.86
N LEU A 291 -12.23 53.86 18.69
CA LEU A 291 -13.64 53.83 19.08
C LEU A 291 -14.04 55.07 19.89
N ALA A 292 -13.19 55.55 20.80
CA ALA A 292 -13.50 56.75 21.59
C ALA A 292 -13.64 58.00 20.73
N GLN A 293 -12.75 58.18 19.74
CA GLN A 293 -12.81 59.30 18.79
C GLN A 293 -14.02 59.18 17.87
N LEU A 294 -14.27 58.02 17.27
CA LEU A 294 -15.43 57.81 16.40
C LEU A 294 -16.75 57.96 17.15
N SER A 295 -16.82 57.51 18.40
CA SER A 295 -17.99 57.75 19.25
C SER A 295 -18.28 59.23 19.45
N ALA A 296 -17.24 60.04 19.65
CA ALA A 296 -17.38 61.48 19.82
C ALA A 296 -17.77 62.17 18.50
N GLU A 297 -17.17 61.75 17.38
CA GLU A 297 -17.45 62.30 16.04
C GLU A 297 -18.87 61.98 15.55
N LEU A 298 -19.33 60.74 15.77
CA LEU A 298 -20.62 60.24 15.25
C LEU A 298 -21.76 60.34 16.26
N GLY A 299 -21.47 60.68 17.53
CA GLY A 299 -22.46 60.74 18.60
C GLY A 299 -23.08 59.39 18.95
N THR A 300 -22.33 58.28 18.82
CA THR A 300 -22.84 56.91 19.00
C THR A 300 -21.96 56.05 19.91
N LYS A 301 -22.60 55.09 20.58
CA LYS A 301 -21.93 53.95 21.25
C LYS A 301 -22.36 52.61 20.64
N ILE A 302 -23.06 52.64 19.51
CA ILE A 302 -23.56 51.45 18.82
C ILE A 302 -22.55 51.00 17.76
N ILE A 303 -22.18 49.72 17.84
CA ILE A 303 -21.28 49.05 16.91
C ILE A 303 -22.09 48.04 16.10
N ASN A 304 -22.09 48.20 14.78
CA ASN A 304 -22.61 47.23 13.82
C ASN A 304 -21.48 46.27 13.44
N PHE A 305 -21.52 45.05 13.98
CA PHE A 305 -20.52 44.02 13.73
C PHE A 305 -20.95 43.13 12.57
N TYR A 306 -20.27 43.28 11.43
CA TYR A 306 -20.51 42.51 10.21
C TYR A 306 -19.69 41.22 10.28
N VAL A 307 -20.38 40.12 10.57
CA VAL A 307 -19.77 38.79 10.62
C VAL A 307 -19.61 38.22 9.20
N ASP A 308 -18.49 37.54 8.96
CA ASP A 308 -18.23 36.85 7.69
C ASP A 308 -19.25 35.74 7.42
N ALA A 309 -19.57 35.51 6.15
CA ALA A 309 -20.43 34.42 5.73
C ALA A 309 -19.83 33.07 6.17
N GLY A 310 -20.67 32.19 6.74
CA GLY A 310 -20.21 30.91 7.27
C GLY A 310 -19.54 30.98 8.64
N SER A 311 -19.41 32.15 9.25
CA SER A 311 -18.80 32.30 10.58
C SER A 311 -19.63 31.62 11.67
N ILE A 312 -20.95 31.58 11.53
CA ILE A 312 -21.87 30.96 12.49
C ILE A 312 -21.67 29.45 12.62
N LEU A 313 -21.12 28.81 11.58
CA LEU A 313 -20.77 27.39 11.53
C LEU A 313 -19.35 27.10 12.06
N ASN A 314 -18.56 28.12 12.40
CA ASN A 314 -17.18 27.97 12.84
C ASN A 314 -17.00 28.43 14.28
N TYR A 315 -17.02 27.47 15.20
CA TYR A 315 -16.86 27.71 16.64
C TYR A 315 -15.61 28.52 17.02
N HIS A 316 -14.50 28.36 16.29
CA HIS A 316 -13.29 29.13 16.57
C HIS A 316 -13.47 30.62 16.23
N VAL A 317 -14.21 30.92 15.16
CA VAL A 317 -14.51 32.29 14.73
C VAL A 317 -15.55 32.93 15.65
N THR A 318 -16.60 32.20 16.05
CA THR A 318 -17.59 32.71 17.00
C THR A 318 -16.98 32.99 18.38
N ARG A 319 -16.07 32.15 18.87
CA ARG A 319 -15.32 32.40 20.13
C ARG A 319 -14.42 33.64 20.03
N GLN A 320 -13.80 33.86 18.87
CA GLN A 320 -13.01 35.06 18.63
C GLN A 320 -13.89 36.32 18.63
N TYR A 321 -15.06 36.26 17.98
CA TYR A 321 -16.02 37.36 18.01
C TYR A 321 -16.50 37.65 19.43
N GLU A 322 -16.78 36.62 20.22
CA GLU A 322 -17.17 36.78 21.62
C GLU A 322 -16.09 37.50 22.44
N GLN A 323 -14.80 37.20 22.24
CA GLN A 323 -13.70 37.93 22.90
C GLN A 323 -13.67 39.41 22.52
N ASN A 324 -13.86 39.72 21.22
CA ASN A 324 -13.94 41.09 20.75
C ASN A 324 -15.15 41.81 21.39
N TRP A 325 -16.31 41.15 21.42
CA TRP A 325 -17.54 41.72 21.96
C TRP A 325 -17.44 42.02 23.44
N ARG A 326 -16.98 41.05 24.24
CA ARG A 326 -16.77 41.23 25.68
C ARG A 326 -15.83 42.40 25.97
N LEU A 327 -14.76 42.56 25.19
CA LEU A 327 -13.82 43.67 25.37
C LEU A 327 -14.46 45.04 25.11
N MET A 328 -15.28 45.15 24.05
CA MET A 328 -15.95 46.41 23.70
C MET A 328 -17.15 46.70 24.61
N GLU A 329 -17.91 45.69 25.02
CA GLU A 329 -18.99 45.80 26.00
C GLU A 329 -18.46 46.27 27.36
N GLN A 330 -17.28 45.76 27.79
CA GLN A 330 -16.58 46.26 29.00
C GLN A 330 -16.20 47.75 28.92
N TRP A 331 -16.07 48.31 27.72
CA TRP A 331 -15.82 49.74 27.50
C TRP A 331 -17.09 50.57 27.31
N GLY A 332 -18.27 49.96 27.49
CA GLY A 332 -19.57 50.63 27.42
C GLY A 332 -20.15 50.79 26.02
N TYR A 333 -19.72 49.97 25.05
CA TYR A 333 -20.30 49.94 23.70
C TYR A 333 -21.41 48.89 23.61
N THR A 334 -22.44 49.19 22.81
CA THR A 334 -23.51 48.24 22.50
C THR A 334 -23.28 47.64 21.12
N ILE A 335 -23.30 46.31 21.03
CA ILE A 335 -22.97 45.60 19.79
C ILE A 335 -24.23 45.02 19.17
N GLN A 336 -24.43 45.34 17.90
CA GLN A 336 -25.47 44.78 17.04
C GLN A 336 -24.78 43.96 15.96
N VAL A 337 -25.09 42.67 15.89
CA VAL A 337 -24.59 41.81 14.81
C VAL A 337 -25.47 42.04 13.59
N VAL A 338 -24.84 42.36 12.47
CA VAL A 338 -25.52 42.61 11.20
C VAL A 338 -25.76 41.28 10.51
N TRP A 339 -27.02 40.98 10.22
CA TRP A 339 -27.46 39.64 9.84
C TRP A 339 -28.44 39.68 8.67
N TRP A 340 -28.13 38.97 7.57
CA TRP A 340 -28.98 38.78 6.40
C TRP A 340 -29.07 37.29 6.05
N GLU A 341 -29.01 36.42 7.08
CA GLU A 341 -29.03 34.96 6.95
C GLU A 341 -27.76 34.37 6.29
N GLN A 342 -26.60 34.99 6.54
CA GLN A 342 -25.29 34.57 6.01
C GLN A 342 -24.70 33.32 6.71
N VAL A 343 -25.45 32.22 6.69
CA VAL A 343 -25.18 30.99 7.46
C VAL A 343 -23.99 30.20 6.96
N ASP A 344 -23.82 30.02 5.65
CA ASP A 344 -22.74 29.25 5.03
C ASP A 344 -21.81 30.14 4.19
N LYS A 345 -20.82 29.53 3.55
CA LYS A 345 -19.84 30.24 2.70
C LYS A 345 -20.34 30.50 1.27
N ASP A 346 -21.52 29.99 0.91
CA ASP A 346 -22.18 30.25 -0.36
C ASP A 346 -23.02 31.53 -0.27
N ALA A 347 -23.38 31.95 0.95
CA ALA A 347 -23.91 33.28 1.21
C ALA A 347 -22.87 34.36 0.88
N PRO A 348 -23.28 35.47 0.23
CA PRO A 348 -22.40 36.58 -0.07
C PRO A 348 -21.92 37.27 1.20
N ASP A 349 -20.64 37.64 1.20
CA ASP A 349 -20.08 38.55 2.19
C ASP A 349 -20.66 39.97 2.04
N ILE A 350 -20.48 40.82 3.05
CA ILE A 350 -21.05 42.19 3.04
C ILE A 350 -20.60 43.03 1.82
N ASP A 351 -19.38 42.80 1.31
CA ASP A 351 -18.85 43.48 0.13
C ASP A 351 -19.34 42.89 -1.21
N GLU A 352 -20.08 41.79 -1.17
CA GLU A 352 -20.65 41.12 -2.35
C GLU A 352 -22.18 41.34 -2.46
N LEU A 353 -22.81 42.00 -1.49
CA LEU A 353 -24.24 42.32 -1.53
C LEU A 353 -24.57 43.40 -2.59
N THR A 354 -25.61 43.15 -3.36
CA THR A 354 -26.17 44.12 -4.32
C THR A 354 -27.04 45.18 -3.62
N PRO A 355 -27.27 46.36 -4.23
CA PRO A 355 -28.14 47.40 -3.66
C PRO A 355 -29.53 46.92 -3.24
N GLN A 356 -30.11 45.98 -3.99
CA GLN A 356 -31.42 45.38 -3.70
C GLN A 356 -31.39 44.46 -2.46
N GLN A 357 -30.25 43.84 -2.17
CA GLN A 357 -30.08 42.93 -1.03
C GLN A 357 -29.77 43.65 0.28
N PHE A 358 -29.32 44.91 0.26
CA PHE A 358 -29.15 45.68 1.50
C PHE A 358 -30.45 45.84 2.30
N GLY A 359 -31.62 45.78 1.64
CA GLY A 359 -32.93 45.80 2.31
C GLY A 359 -33.24 44.56 3.15
N GLN A 360 -32.47 43.49 3.03
CA GLN A 360 -32.63 42.23 3.79
C GLN A 360 -31.81 42.21 5.08
N ILE A 361 -31.02 43.26 5.33
CA ILE A 361 -30.19 43.36 6.52
C ILE A 361 -31.06 43.58 7.76
N THR A 362 -30.89 42.70 8.74
CA THR A 362 -31.44 42.79 10.09
C THR A 362 -30.34 43.01 11.12
N TYR A 363 -30.69 43.58 12.26
CA TYR A 363 -29.77 43.82 13.37
C TYR A 363 -30.18 42.94 14.55
N ILE A 364 -29.32 42.01 14.94
CA ILE A 364 -29.58 41.08 16.05
C ILE A 364 -28.60 41.33 17.20
N THR A 365 -28.99 40.95 18.42
CA THR A 365 -28.11 41.08 19.58
C THR A 365 -26.99 40.04 19.53
N THR A 366 -25.87 40.30 20.23
CA THR A 366 -24.79 39.31 20.40
C THR A 366 -25.31 38.00 21.00
N ALA A 367 -26.22 38.08 21.99
CA ALA A 367 -26.90 36.92 22.57
C ALA A 367 -27.78 36.18 21.55
N LYS A 368 -28.53 36.88 20.69
CA LYS A 368 -29.34 36.25 19.64
C LYS A 368 -28.46 35.63 18.56
N PHE A 369 -27.37 36.27 18.16
CA PHE A 369 -26.40 35.67 17.24
C PHE A 369 -25.73 34.44 17.85
N LEU A 370 -25.34 34.48 19.13
CA LEU A 370 -24.81 33.31 19.85
C LEU A 370 -25.88 32.23 20.06
N ALA A 371 -27.15 32.60 20.22
CA ALA A 371 -28.27 31.67 20.27
C ALA A 371 -28.50 31.03 18.90
N ILE A 372 -28.49 31.80 17.80
CA ILE A 372 -28.55 31.27 16.43
C ILE A 372 -27.31 30.42 16.16
N ALA A 373 -26.12 30.84 16.58
CA ALA A 373 -24.88 30.07 16.48
C ALA A 373 -24.98 28.79 17.29
N ASN A 374 -25.58 28.83 18.48
CA ASN A 374 -25.84 27.66 19.31
C ASN A 374 -26.93 26.79 18.69
N ASP A 375 -27.98 27.33 18.09
CA ASP A 375 -29.08 26.62 17.42
C ASP A 375 -28.58 25.95 16.13
N TYR A 376 -27.69 26.59 15.36
CA TYR A 376 -26.95 25.95 14.27
C TYR A 376 -25.88 24.99 14.81
N SER A 377 -25.28 25.27 15.97
CA SER A 377 -24.34 24.38 16.70
C SER A 377 -25.03 23.30 17.55
N PHE A 378 -26.37 23.21 17.57
CA PHE A 378 -27.15 22.15 18.23
C PHE A 378 -28.11 21.44 17.26
N GLY A 379 -28.61 22.14 16.24
CA GLY A 379 -29.59 21.64 15.27
C GLY A 379 -29.00 21.33 13.89
N PHE A 380 -27.93 22.02 13.46
CA PHE A 380 -27.25 21.73 12.18
C PHE A 380 -25.93 20.98 12.40
N SER A 381 -25.24 21.19 13.51
CA SER A 381 -24.09 20.37 13.93
C SER A 381 -24.52 18.96 14.37
N LYS A 382 -25.67 18.72 15.01
CA LYS A 382 -26.06 17.33 15.36
C LYS A 382 -26.57 16.53 14.18
N LEU A 383 -27.02 17.15 13.09
CA LEU A 383 -27.42 16.44 11.87
C LEU A 383 -26.34 16.45 10.80
N GLN A 384 -25.49 17.49 10.70
CA GLN A 384 -24.32 17.50 9.81
C GLN A 384 -23.04 16.99 10.47
N GLU A 385 -22.84 16.98 11.79
CA GLU A 385 -21.80 16.16 12.44
C GLU A 385 -22.27 14.75 12.70
N PHE A 386 -23.58 14.46 12.78
CA PHE A 386 -24.03 13.08 12.62
C PHE A 386 -23.92 12.65 11.16
N GLN A 387 -24.30 13.45 10.15
CA GLN A 387 -24.05 13.12 8.74
C GLN A 387 -22.58 13.25 8.32
N ARG A 388 -21.71 14.07 8.93
CA ARG A 388 -20.25 14.15 8.64
C ARG A 388 -19.42 13.26 9.54
N SER A 389 -19.88 12.92 10.75
CA SER A 389 -19.33 11.77 11.46
C SER A 389 -19.79 10.49 10.80
N PHE A 390 -21.01 10.39 10.26
CA PHE A 390 -21.50 9.24 9.50
C PHE A 390 -21.00 9.21 8.05
N GLN A 391 -20.75 10.34 7.37
CA GLN A 391 -20.07 10.41 6.06
C GLN A 391 -18.54 10.41 6.19
N SER A 392 -17.97 10.81 7.32
CA SER A 392 -16.57 10.51 7.63
C SER A 392 -16.41 9.15 8.28
N LEU A 393 -17.47 8.47 8.75
CA LEU A 393 -17.49 7.05 9.09
C LEU A 393 -17.70 6.21 7.83
N ILE A 394 -18.57 6.60 6.88
CA ILE A 394 -18.68 6.01 5.54
C ILE A 394 -17.46 6.37 4.67
N GLY A 395 -16.84 7.53 4.88
CA GLY A 395 -15.55 7.91 4.31
C GLY A 395 -14.35 7.34 5.06
N ARG A 396 -14.55 6.76 6.25
CA ARG A 396 -13.61 5.87 6.96
C ARG A 396 -13.93 4.38 6.71
N LEU A 397 -15.06 4.06 6.07
CA LEU A 397 -15.47 2.75 5.59
C LEU A 397 -15.40 2.60 4.05
N ARG A 398 -15.03 3.66 3.32
CA ARG A 398 -14.17 3.53 2.13
C ARG A 398 -12.73 3.65 2.61
N PRO A 399 -11.81 2.74 2.26
CA PRO A 399 -10.40 2.98 2.56
C PRO A 399 -9.91 4.16 1.71
N LYS A 400 -9.28 5.13 2.36
CA LYS A 400 -8.08 5.74 1.80
C LYS A 400 -6.96 5.71 2.85
N PRO A 401 -5.72 5.47 2.41
CA PRO A 401 -4.89 4.41 2.97
C PRO A 401 -3.84 4.97 3.93
N LYS A 402 -3.84 4.51 5.20
CA LYS A 402 -2.70 4.48 6.14
C LYS A 402 -3.05 3.43 7.19
N GLY A 403 -2.47 2.23 7.21
CA GLY A 403 -1.04 2.01 7.38
C GLY A 403 -0.71 1.88 8.87
N PHE A 404 -1.28 0.87 9.54
CA PHE A 404 -0.86 0.42 10.87
C PHE A 404 -0.21 -0.95 10.74
N GLY A 405 1.05 -0.93 10.33
CA GLY A 405 1.98 -1.98 10.76
C GLY A 405 2.52 -1.58 12.13
N THR A 406 2.57 -2.53 13.05
CA THR A 406 3.48 -2.46 14.21
C THR A 406 4.87 -2.01 13.73
N PRO A 407 5.61 -1.20 14.50
CA PRO A 407 7.00 -0.90 14.16
C PRO A 407 7.78 -2.21 14.21
N SER A 408 7.97 -2.83 13.05
CA SER A 408 9.03 -3.80 12.87
C SER A 408 10.30 -3.10 13.35
N LYS A 409 11.04 -3.71 14.28
CA LYS A 409 12.41 -3.33 14.63
C LYS A 409 13.11 -2.78 13.38
N PRO A 410 13.87 -1.68 13.44
CA PRO A 410 14.44 -1.05 12.26
C PRO A 410 15.25 -2.10 11.49
N LYS A 411 14.64 -2.68 10.45
CA LYS A 411 15.34 -3.45 9.45
C LYS A 411 16.24 -2.43 8.80
N LYS A 412 17.56 -2.67 8.88
CA LYS A 412 18.60 -1.88 8.21
C LYS A 412 18.04 -1.36 6.90
N ALA A 413 18.07 -0.03 6.72
CA ALA A 413 17.62 0.61 5.49
C ALA A 413 18.19 -0.18 4.31
N LEU A 414 17.29 -0.80 3.52
CA LEU A 414 17.68 -1.44 2.29
C LEU A 414 18.40 -0.37 1.46
N PRO A 415 19.58 -0.66 0.89
CA PRO A 415 20.33 0.31 0.11
C PRO A 415 19.41 0.89 -0.96
N GLN A 416 19.26 2.22 -0.99
CA GLN A 416 18.44 2.90 -1.99
C GLN A 416 18.84 2.38 -3.37
N LYS A 417 17.86 1.84 -4.12
CA LYS A 417 18.07 1.47 -5.52
C LYS A 417 18.52 2.74 -6.24
N VAL A 418 19.73 2.73 -6.79
CA VAL A 418 20.18 3.77 -7.71
C VAL A 418 19.36 3.58 -8.99
N THR A 419 18.32 4.41 -9.16
CA THR A 419 17.49 4.40 -10.36
C THR A 419 18.03 5.43 -11.35
N LEU A 420 18.38 4.96 -12.54
CA LEU A 420 18.80 5.78 -13.67
C LEU A 420 17.61 5.97 -14.61
N LYS A 421 17.21 7.22 -14.87
CA LYS A 421 16.21 7.49 -15.91
C LYS A 421 16.88 7.43 -17.28
N TYR A 422 16.39 6.54 -18.12
CA TYR A 422 16.92 6.31 -19.45
C TYR A 422 16.74 7.52 -20.34
N LYS A 423 17.83 7.88 -21.02
CA LYS A 423 17.87 8.76 -22.18
C LYS A 423 18.78 8.07 -23.20
N PRO A 424 18.44 8.06 -24.50
CA PRO A 424 19.30 7.46 -25.52
C PRO A 424 20.77 7.87 -25.38
N GLY A 425 21.66 6.90 -25.45
CA GLY A 425 23.10 7.05 -25.27
C GLY A 425 23.59 7.17 -23.82
N ASN A 426 22.71 7.28 -22.82
CA ASN A 426 23.06 7.41 -21.41
C ASN A 426 22.79 6.11 -20.63
N ILE A 427 23.55 5.06 -20.96
CA ILE A 427 23.49 3.75 -20.30
C ILE A 427 24.82 3.38 -19.64
N PRO A 428 24.80 2.64 -18.52
CA PRO A 428 26.00 2.24 -17.82
C PRO A 428 26.80 1.19 -18.63
N LEU A 429 28.11 1.14 -18.42
CA LEU A 429 28.96 0.06 -18.94
C LEU A 429 28.94 -1.17 -18.02
N PRO A 430 29.06 -2.39 -18.57
CA PRO A 430 29.30 -3.59 -17.76
C PRO A 430 30.54 -3.45 -16.89
N GLY A 431 30.51 -4.00 -15.67
CA GLY A 431 31.74 -4.19 -14.87
C GLY A 431 32.31 -2.97 -14.12
N ALA A 432 31.59 -1.85 -13.99
CA ALA A 432 32.05 -0.64 -13.27
C ALA A 432 32.23 -0.79 -11.73
N GLY A 433 32.46 -2.00 -11.19
CA GLY A 433 32.75 -2.29 -9.77
C GLY A 433 31.58 -2.16 -8.78
N GLN A 434 30.57 -1.35 -9.11
CA GLN A 434 29.36 -1.13 -8.33
C GLN A 434 28.17 -1.97 -8.83
N LYS A 435 27.16 -2.19 -7.97
CA LYS A 435 25.93 -2.89 -8.36
C LYS A 435 25.23 -2.11 -9.49
N PRO A 436 24.87 -2.73 -10.63
CA PRO A 436 24.24 -2.02 -11.74
C PRO A 436 22.95 -1.31 -11.31
N PRO A 437 22.70 -0.08 -11.76
CA PRO A 437 21.48 0.65 -11.43
C PRO A 437 20.24 -0.07 -11.99
N LEU A 438 19.07 0.34 -11.53
CA LEU A 438 17.81 0.06 -12.21
C LEU A 438 17.62 1.13 -13.30
N VAL A 439 17.46 0.73 -14.56
CA VAL A 439 17.23 1.66 -15.67
C VAL A 439 15.73 1.79 -15.93
N GLU A 440 15.18 2.96 -15.63
CA GLU A 440 13.77 3.28 -15.82
C GLU A 440 13.56 3.96 -17.18
N PHE A 441 12.69 3.43 -18.06
CA PHE A 441 12.48 3.93 -19.43
C PHE A 441 11.01 4.21 -19.75
N LYS A 442 10.76 5.07 -20.74
CA LYS A 442 9.39 5.42 -21.19
C LYS A 442 8.86 4.41 -22.20
N ALA A 443 7.53 4.30 -22.30
CA ALA A 443 6.88 3.51 -23.35
C ALA A 443 7.43 3.87 -24.75
N GLY A 444 7.64 2.86 -25.59
CA GLY A 444 8.23 3.00 -26.93
C GLY A 444 9.77 2.92 -27.00
N TYR A 445 10.48 2.99 -25.87
CA TYR A 445 11.95 2.96 -25.86
C TYR A 445 12.55 1.57 -25.55
N ARG A 446 11.74 0.53 -25.32
CA ARG A 446 12.24 -0.79 -24.86
C ARG A 446 13.27 -1.39 -25.81
N LEU A 447 12.94 -1.53 -27.10
CA LEU A 447 13.84 -2.15 -28.08
C LEU A 447 15.11 -1.33 -28.29
N LEU A 448 15.00 0.01 -28.35
CA LEU A 448 16.17 0.89 -28.45
C LEU A 448 17.10 0.73 -27.24
N LEU A 449 16.55 0.69 -26.03
CA LEU A 449 17.33 0.45 -24.81
C LEU A 449 18.02 -0.91 -24.86
N LEU A 450 17.31 -1.97 -25.28
CA LEU A 450 17.90 -3.30 -25.41
C LEU A 450 19.06 -3.30 -26.41
N GLN A 451 18.88 -2.67 -27.58
CA GLN A 451 19.94 -2.54 -28.60
C GLN A 451 21.17 -1.84 -28.01
N GLU A 452 20.99 -0.67 -27.38
CA GLU A 452 22.10 0.06 -26.78
C GLU A 452 22.82 -0.77 -25.69
N LEU A 453 22.06 -1.51 -24.87
CA LEU A 453 22.65 -2.38 -23.83
C LEU A 453 23.49 -3.50 -24.44
N VAL A 454 22.99 -4.16 -25.49
CA VAL A 454 23.71 -5.21 -26.22
C VAL A 454 24.97 -4.63 -26.87
N GLU A 455 24.88 -3.49 -27.54
CA GLU A 455 26.03 -2.78 -28.14
C GLU A 455 27.11 -2.40 -27.10
N LYS A 456 26.72 -2.10 -25.87
CA LYS A 456 27.65 -1.83 -24.76
C LYS A 456 28.20 -3.10 -24.09
N GLY A 457 27.81 -4.28 -24.55
CA GLY A 457 28.30 -5.57 -24.06
C GLY A 457 27.56 -6.10 -22.83
N TRP A 458 26.33 -5.66 -22.56
CA TRP A 458 25.50 -6.31 -21.53
C TRP A 458 24.96 -7.63 -22.05
N HIS A 459 25.44 -8.72 -21.45
CA HIS A 459 24.98 -10.08 -21.76
C HIS A 459 23.62 -10.41 -21.13
N ASP A 460 23.43 -10.11 -19.83
CA ASP A 460 22.22 -10.48 -19.08
C ASP A 460 21.37 -9.26 -18.70
N ILE A 461 20.14 -9.20 -19.22
CA ILE A 461 19.21 -8.09 -19.03
C ILE A 461 17.93 -8.61 -18.38
N LEU A 462 17.56 -8.06 -17.24
CA LEU A 462 16.30 -8.39 -16.53
C LEU A 462 15.27 -7.27 -16.73
N ASP A 463 14.20 -7.55 -17.47
CA ASP A 463 13.06 -6.65 -17.64
C ASP A 463 11.96 -6.96 -16.61
N THR A 464 11.85 -6.09 -15.58
CA THR A 464 10.83 -6.18 -14.53
C THR A 464 9.59 -5.32 -14.80
N SER A 465 9.37 -4.87 -16.04
CA SER A 465 8.16 -4.10 -16.40
C SER A 465 6.89 -4.88 -16.06
N GLN A 466 5.86 -4.21 -15.53
CA GLN A 466 4.59 -4.86 -15.15
C GLN A 466 3.87 -5.53 -16.34
N PRO A 467 2.97 -6.51 -16.06
CA PRO A 467 2.12 -7.12 -17.09
C PRO A 467 1.29 -6.07 -17.82
N GLY A 468 1.13 -6.20 -19.14
CA GLY A 468 0.36 -5.25 -19.96
C GLY A 468 1.17 -4.10 -20.56
N LEU A 469 2.44 -3.93 -20.20
CA LEU A 469 3.32 -2.88 -20.74
C LEU A 469 4.05 -3.27 -22.06
N GLY A 470 3.62 -4.34 -22.73
CA GLY A 470 4.11 -4.68 -24.07
C GLY A 470 5.39 -5.52 -24.16
N LYS A 471 5.91 -6.12 -23.07
CA LYS A 471 7.14 -6.94 -23.09
C LYS A 471 7.16 -8.01 -24.20
N SER A 472 6.16 -8.90 -24.19
CA SER A 472 6.01 -9.97 -25.19
C SER A 472 5.67 -9.42 -26.58
N HIS A 473 4.96 -8.28 -26.64
CA HIS A 473 4.67 -7.62 -27.91
C HIS A 473 5.94 -7.14 -28.59
N ASP A 474 6.79 -6.42 -27.84
CA ASP A 474 8.07 -5.87 -28.30
C ASP A 474 9.05 -6.98 -28.68
N ALA A 475 9.14 -8.04 -27.88
CA ALA A 475 9.91 -9.24 -28.24
C ALA A 475 9.43 -9.84 -29.57
N GLY A 476 8.10 -9.84 -29.80
CA GLY A 476 7.49 -10.37 -31.01
C GLY A 476 7.72 -9.54 -32.27
N ILE A 477 8.03 -8.25 -32.17
CA ILE A 477 8.38 -7.40 -33.32
C ILE A 477 9.88 -7.16 -33.46
N ALA A 478 10.69 -7.63 -32.51
CA ALA A 478 12.15 -7.52 -32.58
C ALA A 478 12.70 -8.32 -33.77
N ILE A 479 13.74 -7.77 -34.43
CA ILE A 479 14.35 -8.34 -35.63
C ILE A 479 15.83 -8.65 -35.35
N PRO A 480 16.33 -9.87 -35.60
CA PRO A 480 17.72 -10.26 -35.32
C PRO A 480 18.78 -9.33 -35.90
N GLU A 481 18.60 -8.95 -37.17
CA GLU A 481 19.52 -8.05 -37.89
C GLU A 481 19.74 -6.72 -37.16
N ALA A 482 18.69 -6.18 -36.53
CA ALA A 482 18.74 -4.90 -35.82
C ALA A 482 19.56 -4.96 -34.51
N PHE A 483 19.98 -6.14 -34.07
CA PHE A 483 20.85 -6.38 -32.91
C PHE A 483 22.19 -7.00 -33.31
N GLY A 484 22.43 -7.22 -34.61
CA GLY A 484 23.62 -7.93 -35.09
C GLY A 484 23.59 -9.43 -34.79
N ASN A 485 22.41 -10.05 -34.70
CA ASN A 485 22.22 -11.48 -34.47
C ASN A 485 21.77 -12.21 -35.73
N GLU A 486 22.15 -13.48 -35.85
CA GLU A 486 21.60 -14.37 -36.88
C GLU A 486 20.15 -14.78 -36.57
N ARG A 487 19.89 -15.06 -35.28
CA ARG A 487 18.65 -15.68 -34.82
C ARG A 487 18.21 -15.16 -33.46
N PHE A 488 16.89 -15.14 -33.24
CA PHE A 488 16.27 -14.90 -31.94
C PHE A 488 15.48 -16.11 -31.44
N TRP A 489 15.64 -16.38 -30.15
CA TRP A 489 14.85 -17.36 -29.42
C TRP A 489 13.86 -16.66 -28.49
N TYR A 490 12.59 -17.00 -28.60
CA TYR A 490 11.56 -16.67 -27.63
C TYR A 490 11.23 -17.91 -26.81
N PHE A 491 11.83 -18.01 -25.63
CA PHE A 491 11.57 -19.10 -24.71
C PHE A 491 10.31 -18.83 -23.91
N THR A 492 9.39 -19.78 -23.93
CA THR A 492 8.10 -19.67 -23.25
C THR A 492 7.53 -21.06 -22.93
N ARG A 493 6.70 -21.12 -21.89
CA ARG A 493 5.97 -22.34 -21.52
C ARG A 493 4.95 -22.74 -22.59
N GLU A 494 4.35 -21.75 -23.26
CA GLU A 494 3.24 -21.91 -24.21
C GLU A 494 3.70 -21.79 -25.67
N SER A 495 4.78 -22.46 -26.04
CA SER A 495 5.37 -22.35 -27.39
C SER A 495 4.43 -22.76 -28.53
N ARG A 496 3.48 -23.67 -28.26
CA ARG A 496 2.43 -24.08 -29.22
C ARG A 496 1.24 -23.11 -29.24
N ASN A 497 0.93 -22.50 -28.10
CA ASN A 497 -0.28 -21.71 -27.87
C ASN A 497 0.09 -20.30 -27.39
N PRO A 498 0.74 -19.48 -28.24
CA PRO A 498 1.22 -18.17 -27.86
C PRO A 498 0.08 -17.27 -27.34
N THR A 499 0.38 -16.46 -26.34
CA THR A 499 -0.61 -15.54 -25.72
C THR A 499 -0.55 -14.13 -26.32
N THR A 500 0.37 -13.89 -27.27
CA THR A 500 0.61 -12.60 -27.91
C THR A 500 0.62 -12.73 -29.43
N ALA A 501 -0.14 -11.87 -30.12
CA ALA A 501 -0.33 -11.92 -31.58
C ALA A 501 0.98 -11.73 -32.38
N THR A 502 1.88 -10.84 -31.94
CA THR A 502 3.15 -10.59 -32.64
C THR A 502 4.10 -11.78 -32.57
N ILE A 503 4.14 -12.49 -31.43
CA ILE A 503 4.88 -13.75 -31.29
C ILE A 503 4.26 -14.84 -32.17
N GLU A 504 2.94 -14.90 -32.25
CA GLU A 504 2.26 -15.87 -33.12
C GLU A 504 2.52 -15.64 -34.60
N ALA A 505 2.55 -14.37 -35.03
CA ALA A 505 2.77 -13.99 -36.41
C ALA A 505 4.24 -14.15 -36.86
N ASN A 506 5.20 -13.82 -35.99
CA ASN A 506 6.59 -13.60 -36.41
C ASN A 506 7.59 -14.67 -35.96
N TYR A 507 7.22 -15.56 -35.02
CA TYR A 507 8.11 -16.59 -34.49
C TYR A 507 7.63 -18.00 -34.84
N THR A 508 8.51 -18.79 -35.46
CA THR A 508 8.24 -20.19 -35.82
C THR A 508 8.37 -21.11 -34.59
N PRO A 509 7.37 -21.94 -34.26
CA PRO A 509 7.50 -22.92 -33.20
C PRO A 509 8.55 -23.98 -33.56
N VAL A 510 9.51 -24.22 -32.68
CA VAL A 510 10.44 -25.34 -32.84
C VAL A 510 9.66 -26.65 -32.74
N ALA A 511 9.76 -27.49 -33.76
CA ALA A 511 9.10 -28.79 -33.77
C ALA A 511 9.57 -29.67 -32.60
N VAL A 512 8.61 -30.32 -31.96
CA VAL A 512 8.79 -31.24 -30.83
C VAL A 512 8.17 -32.59 -31.18
N ARG A 513 8.82 -33.69 -30.75
CA ARG A 513 8.31 -35.06 -30.93
C ARG A 513 6.95 -35.20 -30.28
N ASN A 514 5.97 -35.72 -31.02
CA ASN A 514 4.64 -36.04 -30.52
C ASN A 514 4.04 -37.24 -31.24
N ASP A 515 3.21 -37.99 -30.52
CA ASP A 515 2.41 -39.12 -30.99
C ASP A 515 0.95 -38.73 -31.28
N GLY A 516 0.71 -37.43 -31.49
CA GLY A 516 -0.60 -36.83 -31.72
C GLY A 516 -0.96 -35.85 -30.60
N LEU A 517 -1.68 -34.81 -30.98
CA LEU A 517 -2.19 -33.75 -30.12
C LEU A 517 -3.71 -33.67 -30.23
N VAL A 518 -4.33 -33.07 -29.22
CA VAL A 518 -5.74 -32.70 -29.21
C VAL A 518 -5.88 -31.23 -29.62
N VAL A 519 -6.74 -31.00 -30.61
CA VAL A 519 -7.24 -29.67 -30.97
C VAL A 519 -8.35 -29.33 -30.00
N ASP A 520 -8.12 -28.33 -29.17
CA ASP A 520 -9.14 -27.76 -28.29
C ASP A 520 -9.80 -26.55 -28.98
N PRO A 521 -11.02 -26.71 -29.54
CA PRO A 521 -11.71 -25.62 -30.23
C PRO A 521 -12.28 -24.58 -29.27
N THR A 522 -12.33 -24.87 -27.96
CA THR A 522 -12.91 -23.98 -26.95
C THR A 522 -11.97 -22.84 -26.57
N HIS A 523 -10.66 -23.05 -26.73
CA HIS A 523 -9.62 -22.05 -26.49
C HIS A 523 -8.96 -21.65 -27.81
N LYS A 524 -8.80 -20.33 -28.01
CA LYS A 524 -8.19 -19.77 -29.22
C LYS A 524 -7.02 -18.87 -28.89
N THR A 525 -5.99 -18.92 -29.73
CA THR A 525 -4.85 -17.99 -29.69
C THR A 525 -5.30 -16.59 -30.12
N PRO A 526 -4.47 -15.55 -29.93
CA PRO A 526 -4.79 -14.19 -30.37
C PRO A 526 -5.08 -14.07 -31.89
N LEU A 527 -4.49 -14.90 -32.74
CA LEU A 527 -4.82 -14.96 -34.17
C LEU A 527 -5.99 -15.89 -34.51
N GLY A 528 -6.67 -16.46 -33.51
CA GLY A 528 -7.88 -17.25 -33.67
C GLY A 528 -7.65 -18.74 -33.93
N ASN A 529 -6.41 -19.24 -33.83
CA ASN A 529 -6.11 -20.66 -33.99
C ASN A 529 -6.55 -21.44 -32.75
N PRO A 530 -7.10 -22.66 -32.90
CA PRO A 530 -7.46 -23.49 -31.75
C PRO A 530 -6.22 -23.95 -30.99
N TYR A 531 -6.35 -24.15 -29.68
CA TYR A 531 -5.24 -24.61 -28.85
C TYR A 531 -4.84 -26.05 -29.21
N LEU A 532 -3.54 -26.32 -29.20
CA LEU A 532 -2.98 -27.66 -29.34
C LEU A 532 -2.43 -28.11 -27.99
N ARG A 533 -2.98 -29.20 -27.45
CA ARG A 533 -2.57 -29.77 -26.16
C ARG A 533 -2.33 -31.27 -26.25
N TRP A 534 -1.58 -31.78 -25.28
CA TRP A 534 -1.42 -33.23 -25.15
C TRP A 534 -2.75 -33.90 -24.78
N PRO A 535 -3.03 -35.12 -25.28
CA PRO A 535 -4.21 -35.89 -24.86
C PRO A 535 -4.20 -36.19 -23.36
N GLN A 536 -5.37 -36.13 -22.72
CA GLN A 536 -5.54 -36.62 -21.34
C GLN A 536 -5.70 -38.15 -21.31
N ALA A 537 -5.61 -38.78 -20.12
CA ALA A 537 -5.58 -40.24 -19.96
C ALA A 537 -6.78 -41.01 -20.58
N HIS A 538 -7.89 -40.32 -20.86
CA HIS A 538 -9.11 -40.89 -21.44
C HIS A 538 -9.49 -40.25 -22.78
N GLU A 539 -8.58 -39.51 -23.40
CA GLU A 539 -8.83 -38.74 -24.61
C GLU A 539 -7.89 -39.19 -25.74
N GLU A 540 -8.44 -39.33 -26.94
CA GLU A 540 -7.67 -39.68 -28.14
C GLU A 540 -7.15 -38.42 -28.84
N ALA A 541 -5.97 -38.53 -29.46
CA ALA A 541 -5.41 -37.44 -30.25
C ALA A 541 -6.28 -37.18 -31.50
N THR A 542 -6.53 -35.91 -31.79
CA THR A 542 -7.29 -35.48 -32.98
C THR A 542 -6.39 -35.12 -34.17
N THR A 543 -5.07 -35.12 -33.96
CA THR A 543 -4.05 -34.83 -34.99
C THR A 543 -3.12 -36.02 -35.16
N GLU A 544 -2.54 -36.15 -36.35
CA GLU A 544 -1.50 -37.14 -36.59
C GLU A 544 -0.20 -36.74 -35.91
N GLY A 545 0.44 -37.67 -35.19
CA GLY A 545 1.74 -37.43 -34.56
C GLY A 545 2.88 -37.37 -35.57
N ASN A 546 3.93 -36.61 -35.28
CA ASN A 546 5.15 -36.57 -36.10
C ASN A 546 6.21 -37.63 -35.72
N CYS A 547 5.94 -38.45 -34.69
CA CYS A 547 6.76 -39.58 -34.28
C CYS A 547 5.96 -40.62 -33.48
N PHE A 548 5.68 -41.79 -34.07
CA PHE A 548 5.01 -42.89 -33.36
C PHE A 548 5.84 -43.52 -32.22
N ARG A 549 7.17 -43.35 -32.23
CA ARG A 549 8.04 -43.85 -31.16
C ARG A 549 8.15 -42.89 -29.97
N THR A 550 7.42 -41.77 -29.95
CA THR A 550 7.43 -40.78 -28.84
C THR A 550 7.27 -41.42 -27.46
N PRO A 551 6.34 -42.38 -27.23
CA PRO A 551 6.21 -43.02 -25.92
C PRO A 551 7.51 -43.69 -25.44
N LEU A 552 8.27 -44.32 -26.35
CA LEU A 552 9.50 -45.03 -26.01
C LEU A 552 10.61 -44.08 -25.49
N PHE A 553 10.71 -42.87 -26.05
CA PHE A 553 11.62 -41.85 -25.54
C PHE A 553 11.27 -41.42 -24.11
N ARG A 554 9.97 -41.29 -23.80
CA ARG A 554 9.51 -40.94 -22.45
C ARG A 554 9.86 -42.04 -21.44
N GLU A 555 9.64 -43.32 -21.78
CA GLU A 555 9.99 -44.43 -20.89
C GLU A 555 11.49 -44.46 -20.57
N LEU A 556 12.37 -44.29 -21.56
CA LEU A 556 13.82 -44.26 -21.29
C LEU A 556 14.24 -43.04 -20.47
N GLN A 557 13.60 -41.89 -20.67
CA GLN A 557 13.82 -40.70 -19.84
C GLN A 557 13.42 -40.95 -18.39
N GLU A 558 12.29 -41.64 -18.15
CA GLU A 558 11.85 -42.06 -16.80
C GLU A 558 12.84 -43.04 -16.13
N LYS A 559 13.60 -43.81 -16.92
CA LYS A 559 14.67 -44.70 -16.43
C LYS A 559 16.01 -43.99 -16.20
N ASN A 560 16.07 -42.66 -16.36
CA ASN A 560 17.26 -41.82 -16.23
C ASN A 560 18.41 -42.24 -17.18
N ILE A 561 18.06 -42.61 -18.40
CA ILE A 561 19.03 -43.01 -19.43
C ILE A 561 19.46 -41.78 -20.25
N PRO A 562 20.76 -41.42 -20.27
CA PRO A 562 21.24 -40.25 -21.01
C PRO A 562 21.21 -40.47 -22.54
N ASN A 563 21.29 -39.37 -23.30
CA ASN A 563 21.59 -39.34 -24.74
C ASN A 563 20.63 -40.11 -25.68
N THR A 564 19.42 -40.41 -25.23
CA THR A 564 18.46 -41.21 -26.04
C THR A 564 17.84 -40.44 -27.21
N GLN A 565 18.02 -39.11 -27.29
CA GLN A 565 17.30 -38.24 -28.23
C GLN A 565 18.14 -37.68 -29.40
N GLY A 566 19.46 -37.89 -29.38
CA GLY A 566 20.41 -37.32 -30.35
C GLY A 566 20.36 -37.92 -31.76
N CYS A 567 21.30 -37.51 -32.61
CA CYS A 567 21.45 -38.00 -33.99
C CYS A 567 21.63 -39.51 -34.09
N GLU A 568 22.32 -40.09 -33.10
CA GLU A 568 22.66 -41.51 -33.00
C GLU A 568 21.69 -42.33 -32.13
N SER A 569 20.57 -41.74 -31.73
CA SER A 569 19.54 -42.39 -30.90
C SER A 569 19.20 -43.81 -31.42
N PRO A 570 19.38 -44.87 -30.61
CA PRO A 570 19.11 -46.25 -31.04
C PRO A 570 17.61 -46.45 -31.35
N ILE A 571 16.73 -45.70 -30.68
CA ILE A 571 15.30 -45.62 -31.02
C ILE A 571 15.09 -45.10 -32.45
N CYS A 572 15.87 -44.12 -32.89
CA CYS A 572 15.78 -43.64 -34.26
C CYS A 572 16.35 -44.66 -35.25
N GLN A 573 17.45 -45.34 -34.90
CA GLN A 573 18.11 -46.32 -35.78
C GLN A 573 17.23 -47.55 -36.07
N GLY A 574 16.51 -48.06 -35.06
CA GLY A 574 15.53 -49.15 -35.25
C GLY A 574 14.21 -48.70 -35.91
N CYS A 575 14.06 -47.42 -36.25
CA CYS A 575 12.82 -46.92 -36.86
C CYS A 575 12.79 -47.21 -38.36
N HIS A 576 11.77 -47.94 -38.81
CA HIS A 576 11.54 -48.22 -40.24
C HIS A 576 11.29 -46.97 -41.10
N LEU A 577 11.00 -45.82 -40.50
CA LEU A 577 10.75 -44.54 -41.16
C LEU A 577 11.91 -43.54 -41.03
N LEU A 578 13.09 -43.96 -40.53
CA LEU A 578 14.22 -43.06 -40.29
C LEU A 578 14.59 -42.21 -41.52
N HIS A 579 14.75 -42.86 -42.68
CA HIS A 579 15.12 -42.16 -43.91
C HIS A 579 14.05 -41.16 -44.35
N ALA A 580 12.77 -41.54 -44.29
CA ALA A 580 11.66 -40.65 -44.62
C ALA A 580 11.58 -39.48 -43.62
N CYS A 581 11.72 -39.74 -42.32
CA CYS A 581 11.68 -38.76 -41.24
C CYS A 581 12.76 -37.67 -41.36
N ARG A 582 13.88 -37.95 -42.04
CA ARG A 582 14.94 -36.96 -42.31
C ARG A 582 14.62 -36.04 -43.49
N GLY A 583 13.75 -36.45 -44.42
CA GLY A 583 13.51 -35.72 -45.67
C GLY A 583 12.07 -35.23 -45.89
N SER A 584 11.09 -35.77 -45.16
CA SER A 584 9.67 -35.40 -45.28
C SER A 584 8.88 -35.71 -44.01
N SER A 585 7.63 -35.27 -43.98
CA SER A 585 6.67 -35.56 -42.89
C SER A 585 5.44 -36.32 -43.38
N GLY A 586 4.83 -37.08 -42.47
CA GLY A 586 3.56 -37.77 -42.68
C GLY A 586 3.06 -38.45 -41.40
N SER A 587 2.03 -39.28 -41.51
CA SER A 587 1.41 -39.95 -40.35
C SER A 587 2.44 -40.75 -39.55
N GLY A 588 2.82 -40.23 -38.37
CA GLY A 588 3.73 -40.85 -37.41
C GLY A 588 5.23 -40.69 -37.65
N TYR A 589 5.65 -39.86 -38.59
CA TYR A 589 7.05 -39.57 -38.87
C TYR A 589 7.23 -38.15 -39.43
N GLY A 590 8.44 -37.61 -39.33
CA GLY A 590 8.73 -36.26 -39.84
C GLY A 590 9.34 -35.31 -38.83
N PHE A 591 9.36 -35.69 -37.55
CA PHE A 591 9.96 -34.87 -36.50
C PHE A 591 11.36 -34.32 -36.84
N ARG A 592 12.25 -35.14 -37.41
CA ARG A 592 13.63 -34.69 -37.73
C ARG A 592 13.63 -33.65 -38.83
N HIS A 593 12.86 -33.88 -39.89
CA HIS A 593 12.66 -32.93 -40.98
C HIS A 593 12.03 -31.62 -40.48
N GLU A 594 10.90 -31.69 -39.79
CA GLU A 594 10.20 -30.52 -39.22
C GLU A 594 11.10 -29.70 -38.29
N ARG A 595 11.88 -30.38 -37.43
CA ARG A 595 12.81 -29.70 -36.51
C ARG A 595 13.95 -29.04 -37.28
N GLN A 596 14.49 -29.69 -38.29
CA GLN A 596 15.51 -29.08 -39.15
C GLN A 596 14.96 -27.85 -39.89
N GLU A 597 13.78 -27.93 -40.47
CA GLU A 597 13.15 -26.79 -41.14
C GLU A 597 12.86 -25.64 -40.18
N SER A 598 12.38 -25.96 -38.97
CA SER A 598 12.15 -24.95 -37.92
C SER A 598 13.45 -24.19 -37.61
N LEU A 599 14.55 -24.91 -37.35
CA LEU A 599 15.84 -24.34 -36.93
C LEU A 599 16.53 -23.47 -38.00
N LYS A 600 16.06 -23.49 -39.25
CA LYS A 600 16.54 -22.57 -40.31
C LYS A 600 15.95 -21.16 -40.19
N CYS A 601 14.86 -20.98 -39.45
CA CYS A 601 14.21 -19.68 -39.31
C CYS A 601 15.03 -18.72 -38.43
N ASP A 602 14.91 -17.42 -38.70
CA ASP A 602 15.59 -16.34 -37.96
C ASP A 602 14.93 -16.04 -36.60
N ARG A 603 13.64 -16.37 -36.42
CA ARG A 603 12.89 -16.18 -35.18
C ARG A 603 12.21 -17.49 -34.76
N LEU A 604 12.63 -18.02 -33.61
CA LEU A 604 12.25 -19.32 -33.08
C LEU A 604 11.55 -19.18 -31.73
N ARG A 605 10.41 -19.85 -31.53
CA ARG A 605 9.80 -19.97 -30.19
C ARG A 605 9.83 -21.41 -29.71
N ALA A 606 10.18 -21.62 -28.44
CA ALA A 606 10.35 -22.95 -27.88
C ALA A 606 10.15 -22.96 -26.36
N HIS A 607 9.87 -24.12 -25.80
CA HIS A 607 10.19 -24.36 -24.39
C HIS A 607 11.71 -24.48 -24.25
N PRO A 608 12.35 -23.96 -23.18
CA PRO A 608 13.79 -24.13 -22.94
C PRO A 608 14.30 -25.57 -23.11
N GLU A 609 13.60 -26.55 -22.53
CA GLU A 609 13.92 -27.98 -22.70
C GLU A 609 13.90 -28.48 -24.16
N SER A 610 13.19 -27.79 -25.05
CA SER A 610 13.15 -28.13 -26.48
C SER A 610 14.29 -27.51 -27.28
N ALA A 611 15.12 -26.65 -26.68
CA ALA A 611 16.33 -26.13 -27.29
C ALA A 611 17.39 -27.25 -27.48
N PRO A 612 18.21 -27.19 -28.54
CA PRO A 612 19.37 -28.07 -28.65
C PRO A 612 20.39 -27.80 -27.54
N THR A 613 21.26 -28.77 -27.26
CA THR A 613 22.41 -28.58 -26.35
C THR A 613 23.45 -27.67 -27.01
N THR A 614 24.33 -27.08 -26.21
CA THR A 614 25.45 -26.25 -26.70
C THR A 614 26.51 -27.06 -27.44
N GLU A 615 26.55 -28.37 -27.26
CA GLU A 615 27.40 -29.30 -28.02
C GLU A 615 26.87 -29.52 -29.44
N ASP A 616 25.55 -29.65 -29.58
CA ASP A 616 24.89 -29.95 -30.87
C ASP A 616 24.57 -28.69 -31.69
N PHE A 617 24.63 -27.50 -31.08
CA PHE A 617 24.18 -26.26 -31.71
C PHE A 617 24.94 -25.03 -31.22
N ASN A 618 25.36 -24.19 -32.18
CA ASN A 618 26.07 -22.95 -31.89
C ASN A 618 25.08 -21.80 -31.65
N PHE A 619 25.04 -21.31 -30.41
CA PHE A 619 24.22 -20.16 -29.99
C PHE A 619 24.96 -18.82 -29.99
N SER A 620 26.26 -18.78 -30.31
CA SER A 620 27.10 -17.57 -30.11
C SER A 620 26.68 -16.33 -30.91
N GLN A 621 25.89 -16.51 -31.98
CA GLN A 621 25.32 -15.42 -32.79
C GLN A 621 23.82 -15.20 -32.53
N ASP A 622 23.24 -15.90 -31.55
CA ASP A 622 21.82 -15.88 -31.24
C ASP A 622 21.55 -14.97 -30.03
N GLY A 623 20.41 -14.28 -30.04
CA GLY A 623 19.86 -13.57 -28.89
C GLY A 623 18.61 -14.25 -28.35
N ALA A 624 18.27 -14.03 -27.08
CA ALA A 624 17.08 -14.65 -26.49
C ALA A 624 16.22 -13.73 -25.63
N PHE A 625 14.90 -13.94 -25.73
CA PHE A 625 13.88 -13.47 -24.81
C PHE A 625 13.36 -14.64 -23.99
N TRP A 626 13.37 -14.52 -22.66
CA TRP A 626 12.88 -15.53 -21.73
C TRP A 626 11.60 -15.02 -21.06
N ASP A 627 10.45 -15.45 -21.58
CA ASP A 627 9.13 -15.03 -21.09
C ASP A 627 8.78 -15.72 -19.78
N GLU A 628 8.41 -14.93 -18.77
CA GLU A 628 8.23 -15.39 -17.39
C GLU A 628 9.44 -16.24 -16.92
N ALA A 629 10.66 -15.72 -17.11
CA ALA A 629 11.92 -16.43 -16.95
C ALA A 629 12.01 -17.35 -15.70
N MET A 630 11.54 -16.89 -14.53
CA MET A 630 11.62 -17.69 -13.29
C MET A 630 10.65 -18.87 -13.24
N GLN A 631 9.74 -19.00 -14.22
CA GLN A 631 8.81 -20.13 -14.36
C GLN A 631 9.30 -21.17 -15.38
N ILE A 632 10.13 -20.78 -16.34
CA ILE A 632 10.59 -21.65 -17.44
C ILE A 632 12.04 -22.11 -17.29
N LEU A 633 12.83 -21.39 -16.47
CA LEU A 633 14.17 -21.83 -16.11
C LEU A 633 14.06 -22.92 -15.03
N GLU A 634 14.47 -24.14 -15.38
CA GLU A 634 14.54 -25.28 -14.46
C GLU A 634 16.00 -25.52 -14.04
N PRO A 635 16.44 -25.02 -12.86
CA PRO A 635 17.82 -25.13 -12.39
C PRO A 635 18.07 -26.39 -11.53
N MET A 636 17.09 -27.28 -11.40
CA MET A 636 17.15 -28.45 -10.53
C MET A 636 16.58 -29.66 -11.25
N GLN A 637 17.38 -30.73 -11.31
CA GLN A 637 16.93 -32.05 -11.73
C GLN A 637 16.52 -32.88 -10.50
N SER A 638 15.67 -33.86 -10.73
CA SER A 638 15.21 -34.78 -9.69
C SER A 638 15.07 -36.20 -10.20
N LEU A 639 15.41 -37.17 -9.36
CA LEU A 639 15.21 -38.59 -9.58
C LEU A 639 14.37 -39.17 -8.45
N SER A 640 13.33 -39.95 -8.77
CA SER A 640 12.45 -40.59 -7.79
C SER A 640 12.67 -42.09 -7.79
N LEU A 641 12.97 -42.65 -6.62
CA LEU A 641 13.29 -44.05 -6.40
C LEU A 641 12.24 -44.73 -5.53
N LYS A 642 11.64 -45.80 -6.04
CA LYS A 642 10.67 -46.65 -5.34
C LYS A 642 11.34 -47.89 -4.75
N LEU A 643 10.64 -48.56 -3.83
CA LEU A 643 11.12 -49.80 -3.22
C LEU A 643 11.45 -50.89 -4.25
N THR A 644 10.65 -51.06 -5.30
CA THR A 644 10.85 -52.10 -6.32
C THR A 644 12.18 -51.91 -7.05
N GLU A 645 12.47 -50.68 -7.47
CA GLU A 645 13.70 -50.31 -8.17
C GLU A 645 14.92 -50.42 -7.24
N PHE A 646 14.75 -50.03 -5.96
CA PHE A 646 15.75 -50.18 -4.92
C PHE A 646 16.13 -51.64 -4.67
N ASP A 647 15.14 -52.52 -4.47
CA ASP A 647 15.35 -53.95 -4.22
C ASP A 647 15.95 -54.66 -5.44
N GLN A 648 15.52 -54.30 -6.66
CA GLN A 648 16.10 -54.79 -7.91
C GLN A 648 17.60 -54.47 -8.00
N THR A 649 17.97 -53.20 -7.77
CA THR A 649 19.37 -52.75 -7.84
C THR A 649 20.21 -53.44 -6.77
N MET A 650 19.70 -53.57 -5.54
CA MET A 650 20.41 -54.25 -4.45
C MET A 650 20.65 -55.74 -4.74
N ALA A 651 19.69 -56.42 -5.37
CA ALA A 651 19.85 -57.81 -5.77
C ALA A 651 20.87 -58.00 -6.90
N GLN A 652 20.89 -57.10 -7.88
CA GLN A 652 21.91 -57.11 -8.96
C GLN A 652 23.31 -56.85 -8.40
N LEU A 653 23.48 -55.87 -7.50
CA LEU A 653 24.76 -55.61 -6.84
C LEU A 653 25.26 -56.82 -6.04
N GLU A 654 24.37 -57.55 -5.38
CA GLU A 654 24.75 -58.75 -4.61
C GLU A 654 25.36 -59.84 -5.51
N LEU A 655 24.89 -59.96 -6.75
CA LEU A 655 25.36 -60.95 -7.72
C LEU A 655 26.62 -60.49 -8.47
N GLU A 656 26.65 -59.24 -8.94
CA GLU A 656 27.65 -58.76 -9.90
C GLU A 656 28.76 -57.91 -9.25
N LEU A 657 28.46 -57.18 -8.18
CA LEU A 657 29.39 -56.31 -7.46
C LEU A 657 29.32 -56.53 -5.93
N PRO A 658 29.65 -57.74 -5.42
CA PRO A 658 29.43 -58.10 -4.02
C PRO A 658 30.20 -57.21 -3.02
N GLU A 659 31.35 -56.67 -3.43
CA GLU A 659 32.12 -55.71 -2.63
C GLU A 659 31.36 -54.39 -2.41
N VAL A 660 30.80 -53.82 -3.48
CA VAL A 660 29.96 -52.61 -3.43
C VAL A 660 28.68 -52.89 -2.62
N HIS A 661 28.03 -54.03 -2.84
CA HIS A 661 26.86 -54.44 -2.04
C HIS A 661 27.19 -54.51 -0.55
N SER A 662 28.36 -55.05 -0.18
CA SER A 662 28.79 -55.14 1.21
C SER A 662 28.96 -53.76 1.85
N CYS A 663 29.55 -52.80 1.14
CA CYS A 663 29.68 -51.41 1.58
C CYS A 663 28.32 -50.69 1.75
N LEU A 664 27.28 -51.09 0.99
CA LEU A 664 25.94 -50.48 1.03
C LEU A 664 24.95 -51.19 1.96
N LYS A 665 25.37 -52.20 2.73
CA LYS A 665 24.49 -52.91 3.70
C LYS A 665 23.85 -51.99 4.73
N SER A 666 24.60 -51.00 5.23
CA SER A 666 24.08 -49.99 6.17
C SER A 666 22.99 -49.16 5.52
N VAL A 667 23.22 -48.67 4.30
CA VAL A 667 22.25 -47.91 3.49
C VAL A 667 20.98 -48.74 3.24
N ARG A 668 21.12 -50.02 2.86
CA ARG A 668 19.99 -50.94 2.68
C ARG A 668 19.17 -51.11 3.96
N THR A 669 19.85 -51.26 5.09
CA THR A 669 19.20 -51.42 6.40
C THR A 669 18.45 -50.15 6.82
N ALA A 670 18.99 -48.97 6.52
CA ALA A 670 18.38 -47.68 6.85
C ALA A 670 17.19 -47.34 5.94
N LEU A 671 17.34 -47.45 4.62
CA LEU A 671 16.36 -46.95 3.65
C LEU A 671 15.20 -47.92 3.38
N ARG A 672 15.48 -49.23 3.28
CA ARG A 672 14.48 -50.21 2.84
C ARG A 672 13.22 -50.24 3.71
N PRO A 673 13.29 -50.20 5.06
CA PRO A 673 12.08 -50.17 5.90
C PRO A 673 11.24 -48.91 5.69
N ILE A 674 11.89 -47.77 5.39
CA ILE A 674 11.20 -46.49 5.13
C ILE A 674 10.48 -46.54 3.79
N LEU A 675 11.17 -47.01 2.74
CA LEU A 675 10.59 -47.18 1.39
C LEU A 675 9.45 -48.21 1.39
N ALA A 676 9.52 -49.22 2.26
CA ALA A 676 8.45 -50.20 2.47
C ALA A 676 7.29 -49.67 3.34
N GLY A 677 7.35 -48.43 3.83
CA GLY A 677 6.31 -47.85 4.69
C GLY A 677 6.22 -48.46 6.09
N LYS A 678 7.23 -49.23 6.52
CA LYS A 678 7.27 -49.84 7.86
C LYS A 678 7.64 -48.82 8.95
N ILE A 679 8.35 -47.76 8.58
CA ILE A 679 8.67 -46.65 9.46
C ILE A 679 7.73 -45.49 9.13
N PRO A 680 6.94 -44.99 10.10
CA PRO A 680 6.03 -43.88 9.86
C PRO A 680 6.82 -42.60 9.54
N GLN A 681 6.40 -41.92 8.49
CA GLN A 681 7.03 -40.69 8.02
C GLN A 681 6.41 -39.45 8.70
N PRO A 682 7.19 -38.38 8.93
CA PRO A 682 6.65 -37.09 9.31
C PRO A 682 5.67 -36.56 8.26
N HIS A 683 4.80 -35.62 8.65
CA HIS A 683 3.79 -35.05 7.74
C HIS A 683 4.38 -34.48 6.43
N TYR A 684 5.60 -33.92 6.48
CA TYR A 684 6.30 -33.37 5.32
C TYR A 684 7.37 -34.30 4.74
N GLY A 685 7.42 -35.57 5.15
CA GLY A 685 8.51 -36.48 4.80
C GLY A 685 9.81 -36.21 5.57
N PHE A 686 10.86 -36.97 5.26
CA PHE A 686 12.20 -36.77 5.80
C PHE A 686 12.98 -35.74 4.98
N SER A 687 13.56 -34.75 5.67
CA SER A 687 14.42 -33.73 5.07
C SER A 687 15.81 -34.26 4.76
N ASP A 688 16.55 -33.49 3.96
CA ASP A 688 17.95 -33.75 3.61
C ASP A 688 18.84 -34.11 4.80
N SER A 689 18.78 -33.30 5.86
CA SER A 689 19.59 -33.48 7.07
C SER A 689 19.30 -34.82 7.74
N VAL A 690 18.02 -35.20 7.84
CA VAL A 690 17.59 -36.44 8.48
C VAL A 690 17.98 -37.64 7.62
N VAL A 691 17.83 -37.55 6.29
CA VAL A 691 18.29 -38.63 5.40
C VAL A 691 19.81 -38.80 5.52
N MET A 692 20.59 -37.74 5.54
CA MET A 692 22.05 -37.83 5.71
C MET A 692 22.44 -38.46 7.05
N GLU A 693 21.76 -38.11 8.14
CA GLU A 693 21.97 -38.73 9.45
C GLU A 693 21.66 -40.24 9.43
N MET A 694 20.60 -40.64 8.73
CA MET A 694 20.24 -42.06 8.55
C MET A 694 21.27 -42.83 7.74
N LEU A 695 21.88 -42.20 6.72
CA LEU A 695 22.89 -42.83 5.88
C LEU A 695 24.21 -43.06 6.64
N GLY A 696 24.50 -42.23 7.65
CA GLY A 696 25.70 -42.36 8.49
C GLY A 696 26.98 -41.86 7.82
N THR A 697 28.12 -42.41 8.23
CA THR A 697 29.44 -42.01 7.73
C THR A 697 29.71 -42.56 6.33
N LEU A 698 30.36 -41.75 5.49
CA LEU A 698 30.76 -42.16 4.15
C LEU A 698 31.78 -43.32 4.22
N PRO A 699 31.68 -44.32 3.31
CA PRO A 699 32.71 -45.33 3.16
C PRO A 699 34.05 -44.74 2.69
N ASP A 700 35.17 -45.21 3.23
CA ASP A 700 36.51 -44.73 2.86
C ASP A 700 36.85 -44.93 1.37
N ASN A 701 36.26 -45.96 0.73
CA ASN A 701 36.45 -46.30 -0.68
C ASN A 701 35.36 -45.71 -1.61
N LEU A 702 34.54 -44.76 -1.14
CA LEU A 702 33.39 -44.24 -1.91
C LEU A 702 33.76 -43.67 -3.28
N ALA A 703 34.91 -42.99 -3.42
CA ALA A 703 35.35 -42.46 -4.71
C ALA A 703 35.65 -43.57 -5.74
N GLN A 704 36.27 -44.66 -5.29
CA GLN A 704 36.51 -45.84 -6.15
C GLN A 704 35.19 -46.53 -6.47
N MET A 705 34.28 -46.65 -5.50
CA MET A 705 32.94 -47.22 -5.72
C MET A 705 32.15 -46.44 -6.77
N ILE A 706 32.21 -45.11 -6.78
CA ILE A 706 31.53 -44.27 -7.78
C ILE A 706 32.03 -44.61 -9.18
N GLN A 707 33.34 -44.73 -9.38
CA GLN A 707 33.90 -45.12 -10.67
C GLN A 707 33.46 -46.53 -11.09
N THR A 708 33.55 -47.50 -10.17
CA THR A 708 33.12 -48.88 -10.44
C THR A 708 31.63 -48.97 -10.80
N VAL A 709 30.78 -48.21 -10.09
CA VAL A 709 29.33 -48.17 -10.35
C VAL A 709 29.04 -47.47 -11.68
N GLU A 710 29.76 -46.41 -12.02
CA GLU A 710 29.63 -45.73 -13.32
C GLU A 710 29.94 -46.69 -14.47
N ASP A 711 31.08 -47.39 -14.41
CA ASP A 711 31.48 -48.38 -15.42
C ASP A 711 30.48 -49.54 -15.50
N TRP A 712 29.99 -50.03 -14.36
CA TRP A 712 29.01 -51.11 -14.27
C TRP A 712 27.64 -50.72 -14.85
N GLU A 713 27.09 -49.56 -14.46
CA GLU A 713 25.84 -49.06 -15.01
C GLU A 713 25.95 -48.83 -16.52
N MET A 714 27.11 -48.40 -17.02
CA MET A 714 27.37 -48.25 -18.46
C MET A 714 27.44 -49.59 -19.20
N ASN A 715 27.95 -50.65 -18.56
CA ASN A 715 27.99 -52.00 -19.15
C ASN A 715 26.62 -52.71 -19.10
N LEU A 716 25.79 -52.41 -18.10
CA LEU A 716 24.42 -52.93 -17.98
C LEU A 716 23.44 -52.32 -18.99
N LEU A 717 23.80 -51.19 -19.61
CA LEU A 717 23.02 -50.50 -20.62
C LEU A 717 23.05 -51.26 -21.96
N SER A 718 22.49 -52.47 -22.01
CA SER A 718 22.18 -53.12 -23.28
C SER A 718 20.91 -52.52 -23.88
N LEU A 719 21.11 -51.59 -24.82
CA LEU A 719 20.02 -50.95 -25.57
C LEU A 719 19.97 -51.43 -27.03
N ASP A 720 20.71 -52.47 -27.38
CA ASP A 720 20.86 -52.97 -28.75
C ASP A 720 19.53 -53.41 -29.35
N PHE A 721 18.65 -54.00 -28.53
CA PHE A 721 17.30 -54.40 -28.93
C PHE A 721 16.44 -53.21 -29.43
N LEU A 722 16.76 -51.97 -29.05
CA LEU A 722 16.04 -50.78 -29.55
C LEU A 722 16.31 -50.49 -31.03
N ALA A 723 17.46 -50.96 -31.53
CA ALA A 723 17.90 -50.84 -32.92
C ALA A 723 17.38 -51.97 -33.81
N GLU A 724 16.80 -53.02 -33.22
CA GLU A 724 16.18 -54.12 -33.97
C GLU A 724 15.01 -53.61 -34.82
N LYS A 725 14.96 -54.07 -36.07
CA LYS A 725 13.90 -53.69 -37.00
C LYS A 725 12.71 -54.64 -36.83
N PRO A 726 11.48 -54.12 -36.87
CA PRO A 726 10.28 -54.95 -36.79
C PRO A 726 10.22 -55.91 -37.98
N ASP A 727 9.74 -57.14 -37.73
CA ASP A 727 9.50 -58.12 -38.78
C ASP A 727 8.55 -57.57 -39.86
N GLY A 728 8.83 -57.96 -41.10
CA GLY A 728 8.08 -57.48 -42.25
C GLY A 728 8.10 -58.43 -43.43
N ILE A 729 6.96 -58.48 -44.11
CA ILE A 729 6.78 -59.16 -45.39
C ILE A 729 7.32 -58.26 -46.50
N GLU A 730 8.30 -58.73 -47.27
CA GLU A 730 8.82 -58.00 -48.42
C GLU A 730 7.75 -57.84 -49.52
N LEU A 731 7.31 -56.61 -49.79
CA LEU A 731 6.26 -56.36 -50.79
C LEU A 731 6.65 -56.74 -52.22
N LYS A 732 7.95 -56.92 -52.49
CA LYS A 732 8.47 -57.38 -53.79
C LYS A 732 8.22 -58.86 -54.03
N SER A 733 8.16 -59.68 -52.98
CA SER A 733 7.92 -61.13 -53.06
C SER A 733 6.43 -61.51 -52.97
N VAL A 734 5.54 -60.52 -52.81
CA VAL A 734 4.08 -60.73 -52.68
C VAL A 734 3.36 -60.44 -54.00
N GLU A 735 2.50 -61.36 -54.43
CA GLU A 735 1.63 -61.18 -55.60
C GLU A 735 0.78 -59.91 -55.50
N GLN A 736 0.55 -59.24 -56.63
CA GLN A 736 -0.14 -57.94 -56.72
C GLN A 736 -1.47 -57.89 -55.93
N LYS A 737 -2.27 -58.97 -55.98
CA LYS A 737 -3.58 -59.09 -55.33
C LYS A 737 -3.52 -59.09 -53.80
N PHE A 738 -2.40 -59.51 -53.21
CA PHE A 738 -2.22 -59.58 -51.75
C PHE A 738 -1.38 -58.42 -51.18
N LYS A 739 -0.90 -57.49 -52.01
CA LYS A 739 -0.07 -56.37 -51.56
C LYS A 739 -0.78 -55.46 -50.54
N SER A 740 -2.09 -55.28 -50.65
CA SER A 740 -2.89 -54.52 -49.66
C SER A 740 -2.93 -55.22 -48.30
N LEU A 741 -3.15 -56.53 -48.30
CA LEU A 741 -3.15 -57.37 -47.09
C LEU A 741 -1.76 -57.43 -46.45
N ALA A 742 -0.69 -57.58 -47.25
CA ALA A 742 0.70 -57.56 -46.76
C ALA A 742 1.08 -56.20 -46.15
N ARG A 743 0.59 -55.08 -46.70
CA ARG A 743 0.76 -53.75 -46.08
C ARG A 743 0.04 -53.64 -44.73
N LEU A 744 -1.16 -54.20 -44.62
CA LEU A 744 -1.92 -54.24 -43.36
C LEU A 744 -1.23 -55.13 -42.33
N ALA A 745 -0.77 -56.32 -42.72
CA ALA A 745 0.00 -57.23 -41.87
C ALA A 745 1.30 -56.56 -41.36
N ASN A 746 2.08 -55.94 -42.25
CA ASN A 746 3.27 -55.18 -41.85
C ASN A 746 2.93 -54.03 -40.91
N LYS A 747 1.78 -53.34 -41.07
CA LYS A 747 1.34 -52.31 -40.13
C LYS A 747 1.08 -52.90 -38.73
N LYS A 748 0.43 -54.07 -38.66
CA LYS A 748 0.12 -54.76 -37.40
C LYS A 748 1.38 -55.30 -36.71
N LEU A 749 2.26 -56.00 -37.43
CA LEU A 749 3.54 -56.49 -36.92
C LEU A 749 4.40 -55.37 -36.32
N ARG A 750 4.45 -54.22 -36.99
CA ARG A 750 5.16 -53.03 -36.46
C ARG A 750 4.54 -52.48 -35.19
N GLN A 751 3.21 -52.44 -35.09
CA GLN A 751 2.53 -51.97 -33.88
C GLN A 751 2.78 -52.90 -32.70
N ASP A 752 2.77 -54.21 -32.93
CA ASP A 752 3.00 -55.22 -31.90
C ASP A 752 4.47 -55.18 -31.45
N SER A 753 5.42 -55.15 -32.38
CA SER A 753 6.85 -54.95 -32.08
C SER A 753 7.10 -53.68 -31.26
N TYR A 754 6.49 -52.54 -31.60
CA TYR A 754 6.66 -51.30 -30.82
C TYR A 754 6.07 -51.36 -29.42
N ARG A 755 4.99 -52.14 -29.23
CA ARG A 755 4.42 -52.39 -27.90
C ARG A 755 5.33 -53.30 -27.09
N GLU A 756 5.83 -54.37 -27.70
CA GLU A 756 6.77 -55.31 -27.09
C GLU A 756 8.07 -54.61 -26.67
N THR A 757 8.71 -53.84 -27.56
CA THR A 757 9.92 -53.07 -27.22
C THR A 757 9.67 -52.09 -26.06
N ARG A 758 8.49 -51.45 -26.02
CA ARG A 758 8.13 -50.54 -24.91
C ARG A 758 7.95 -51.31 -23.60
N GLN A 759 7.32 -52.48 -23.64
CA GLN A 759 7.15 -53.34 -22.48
C GLN A 759 8.51 -53.86 -21.99
N GLN A 760 9.38 -54.28 -22.90
CA GLN A 760 10.75 -54.69 -22.61
C GLN A 760 11.55 -53.60 -21.90
N VAL A 761 11.46 -52.34 -22.36
CA VAL A 761 12.09 -51.20 -21.63
C VAL A 761 11.55 -51.05 -20.21
N ARG A 762 10.26 -51.27 -19.98
CA ARG A 762 9.67 -51.13 -18.64
C ARG A 762 10.14 -52.20 -17.69
N GLU A 763 10.22 -53.43 -18.18
CA GLU A 763 10.47 -54.64 -17.39
C GLU A 763 11.97 -54.94 -17.22
N GLU A 764 12.78 -54.75 -18.26
CA GLU A 764 14.18 -55.17 -18.30
C GLU A 764 15.15 -54.00 -18.04
N VAL A 765 14.83 -52.78 -18.46
CA VAL A 765 15.71 -51.62 -18.23
C VAL A 765 15.53 -51.12 -16.80
N SER A 766 16.60 -51.21 -16.02
CA SER A 766 16.63 -50.74 -14.63
C SER A 766 16.78 -49.23 -14.53
N LEU A 767 16.23 -48.63 -13.46
CA LEU A 767 16.39 -47.20 -13.19
C LEU A 767 17.85 -46.92 -12.81
N ARG A 768 18.53 -46.00 -13.51
CA ARG A 768 19.90 -45.57 -13.17
C ARG A 768 19.90 -44.53 -12.05
N TRP A 769 19.82 -45.00 -10.81
CA TRP A 769 19.78 -44.12 -9.63
C TRP A 769 21.02 -44.17 -8.75
N LEU A 770 21.76 -45.27 -8.79
CA LEU A 770 22.81 -45.54 -7.81
C LEU A 770 23.96 -44.55 -7.96
N LEU A 771 24.39 -44.27 -9.19
CA LEU A 771 25.43 -43.27 -9.44
C LEU A 771 25.06 -41.89 -8.88
N ALA A 772 23.86 -41.39 -9.22
CA ALA A 772 23.36 -40.11 -8.73
C ALA A 772 23.24 -40.08 -7.19
N PHE A 773 22.83 -41.20 -6.59
CA PHE A 773 22.77 -41.34 -5.14
C PHE A 773 24.15 -41.27 -4.49
N LEU A 774 25.13 -42.01 -5.00
CA LEU A 774 26.49 -42.02 -4.44
C LEU A 774 27.16 -40.65 -4.57
N GLN A 775 27.00 -39.98 -5.71
CA GLN A 775 27.52 -38.63 -5.92
C GLN A 775 26.85 -37.60 -4.98
N ALA A 776 25.52 -37.66 -4.84
CA ALA A 776 24.79 -36.81 -3.90
C ALA A 776 25.10 -37.11 -2.43
N TRP A 777 25.46 -38.35 -2.09
CA TRP A 777 25.87 -38.74 -0.74
C TRP A 777 27.30 -38.27 -0.44
N GLN A 778 28.21 -38.39 -1.40
CA GLN A 778 29.60 -37.94 -1.29
C GLN A 778 29.72 -36.43 -1.10
N ARG A 779 28.91 -35.65 -1.81
CA ARG A 779 28.89 -34.17 -1.75
C ARG A 779 30.24 -33.49 -2.00
N CYS A 780 31.18 -34.15 -2.68
CA CYS A 780 32.40 -33.51 -3.12
C CYS A 780 32.37 -33.43 -4.65
N ASN A 781 32.77 -32.26 -5.17
CA ASN A 781 32.92 -31.93 -6.60
C ASN A 781 31.69 -31.38 -7.32
N GLY A 782 31.91 -30.25 -8.00
CA GLY A 782 30.99 -29.68 -8.99
C GLY A 782 29.58 -29.45 -8.46
N ASP A 783 28.60 -29.81 -9.28
CA ASP A 783 27.18 -29.59 -8.99
C ASP A 783 26.65 -30.43 -7.81
N TRP A 784 27.30 -31.55 -7.51
CA TRP A 784 26.87 -32.49 -6.45
C TRP A 784 27.09 -31.95 -5.03
N GLU A 785 27.94 -30.93 -4.85
CA GLU A 785 28.08 -30.21 -3.56
C GLU A 785 26.74 -29.61 -3.10
N LYS A 786 25.87 -29.25 -4.05
CA LYS A 786 24.56 -28.64 -3.77
C LYS A 786 23.40 -29.64 -3.86
N ALA A 787 23.70 -30.93 -4.02
CA ALA A 787 22.69 -31.98 -4.07
C ALA A 787 21.96 -32.14 -2.72
N SER A 788 20.73 -32.63 -2.80
CA SER A 788 19.84 -32.80 -1.65
C SER A 788 18.99 -34.06 -1.76
N PHE A 789 18.69 -34.69 -0.62
CA PHE A 789 17.76 -35.81 -0.52
C PHE A 789 16.43 -35.43 0.11
N ARG A 790 15.39 -36.18 -0.23
CA ARG A 790 14.09 -36.15 0.45
C ARG A 790 13.46 -37.52 0.41
N ILE A 791 12.74 -37.91 1.45
CA ILE A 791 11.89 -39.11 1.40
C ILE A 791 10.46 -38.70 1.71
N GLU A 792 9.53 -38.94 0.79
CA GLU A 792 8.11 -38.67 0.98
C GLU A 792 7.26 -39.78 0.36
N ASN A 793 6.20 -40.20 1.06
CA ASN A 793 5.28 -41.26 0.62
C ASN A 793 5.97 -42.58 0.23
N GLY A 794 7.11 -42.89 0.86
CA GLY A 794 7.88 -44.12 0.58
C GLY A 794 8.73 -44.04 -0.69
N ILE A 795 8.95 -42.84 -1.22
CA ILE A 795 9.79 -42.57 -2.39
C ILE A 795 11.00 -41.77 -1.92
N LEU A 796 12.21 -42.23 -2.24
CA LEU A 796 13.43 -41.44 -2.10
C LEU A 796 13.58 -40.55 -3.33
N ILE A 797 13.72 -39.24 -3.13
CA ILE A 797 13.92 -38.26 -4.18
C ILE A 797 15.32 -37.65 -4.02
N ILE A 798 16.09 -37.68 -5.09
CA ILE A 798 17.45 -37.12 -5.17
C ILE A 798 17.36 -35.88 -6.05
N PHE A 799 17.83 -34.74 -5.55
CA PHE A 799 17.85 -33.46 -6.25
C PHE A 799 19.28 -32.99 -6.46
N TRP A 800 19.57 -32.44 -7.63
CA TRP A 800 20.86 -31.81 -7.91
C TRP A 800 20.70 -30.65 -8.92
N PRO A 801 21.66 -29.72 -8.99
CA PRO A 801 21.62 -28.62 -9.94
C PRO A 801 21.58 -29.10 -11.40
N SER A 802 20.80 -28.43 -12.23
CA SER A 802 20.81 -28.63 -13.69
C SER A 802 21.34 -27.38 -14.37
N LEU A 803 22.40 -27.53 -15.16
CA LEU A 803 23.06 -26.41 -15.84
C LEU A 803 22.55 -26.17 -17.27
N ARG A 804 21.80 -27.11 -17.85
CA ARG A 804 21.33 -27.11 -19.25
C ARG A 804 20.84 -25.75 -19.74
N HIS A 805 19.86 -25.16 -19.05
CA HIS A 805 19.29 -23.86 -19.45
C HIS A 805 20.27 -22.71 -19.23
N SER A 806 21.09 -22.77 -18.18
CA SER A 806 22.10 -21.76 -17.90
C SER A 806 23.23 -21.78 -18.92
N GLU A 807 23.60 -22.95 -19.44
CA GLU A 807 24.61 -23.11 -20.48
C GLU A 807 24.12 -22.58 -21.81
N VAL A 808 22.87 -22.87 -22.20
CA VAL A 808 22.23 -22.27 -23.37
C VAL A 808 22.23 -20.74 -23.25
N ALA A 809 21.83 -20.20 -22.11
CA ALA A 809 21.86 -18.76 -21.88
C ALA A 809 23.28 -18.17 -21.97
N LYS A 810 24.29 -18.81 -21.36
CA LYS A 810 25.69 -18.39 -21.41
C LYS A 810 26.31 -18.46 -22.81
N ALA A 811 25.82 -19.37 -23.64
CA ALA A 811 26.31 -19.55 -25.01
C ALA A 811 25.70 -18.53 -26.00
N MET A 812 24.63 -17.83 -25.61
CA MET A 812 24.00 -16.78 -26.43
C MET A 812 24.81 -15.49 -26.40
N GLN A 813 24.61 -14.63 -27.39
CA GLN A 813 25.26 -13.31 -27.41
C GLN A 813 24.68 -12.39 -26.33
N TRP A 814 23.37 -12.47 -26.09
CA TRP A 814 22.68 -11.75 -25.04
C TRP A 814 21.33 -12.39 -24.68
N ASN A 815 20.85 -12.10 -23.47
CA ASN A 815 19.60 -12.62 -22.91
C ASN A 815 18.77 -11.51 -22.27
N CYS A 816 17.48 -11.44 -22.62
CA CYS A 816 16.48 -10.60 -21.95
C CYS A 816 15.47 -11.47 -21.19
N TYR A 817 15.55 -11.44 -19.86
CA TYR A 817 14.66 -12.15 -18.95
C TYR A 817 13.44 -11.27 -18.63
N GLN A 818 12.27 -11.63 -19.15
CA GLN A 818 11.04 -10.86 -19.02
C GLN A 818 10.19 -11.39 -17.86
N ASP A 819 10.33 -10.83 -16.66
CA ASP A 819 9.57 -11.24 -15.48
C ASP A 819 9.40 -10.08 -14.49
N ALA A 820 8.16 -9.61 -14.35
CA ALA A 820 7.81 -8.47 -13.49
C ALA A 820 8.11 -8.70 -11.99
N THR A 821 8.18 -9.95 -11.57
CA THR A 821 8.32 -10.36 -10.16
C THR A 821 9.66 -11.00 -9.84
N ALA A 822 10.52 -11.17 -10.85
CA ALA A 822 11.84 -11.73 -10.66
C ALA A 822 12.74 -10.84 -9.81
N ASN A 823 13.61 -11.49 -9.05
CA ASN A 823 14.62 -10.83 -8.25
C ASN A 823 15.99 -11.09 -8.87
N ARG A 824 16.78 -10.03 -9.10
CA ARG A 824 18.14 -10.12 -9.66
C ARG A 824 19.03 -11.13 -8.92
N LYS A 825 18.92 -11.22 -7.59
CA LYS A 825 19.69 -12.16 -6.76
C LYS A 825 19.32 -13.61 -7.09
N TYR A 826 18.02 -13.92 -7.11
CA TYR A 826 17.55 -15.29 -7.34
C TYR A 826 17.71 -15.70 -8.80
N LEU A 827 17.51 -14.80 -9.77
CA LEU A 827 17.83 -15.06 -11.18
C LEU A 827 19.32 -15.41 -11.36
N ALA A 828 20.21 -14.67 -10.70
CA ALA A 828 21.65 -14.98 -10.75
C ALA A 828 21.98 -16.37 -10.18
N TYR A 829 21.27 -16.81 -9.14
CA TYR A 829 21.42 -18.18 -8.62
C TYR A 829 20.92 -19.22 -9.62
N VAL A 830 19.76 -19.00 -10.24
CA VAL A 830 19.20 -19.90 -11.26
C VAL A 830 20.14 -20.05 -12.46
N LEU A 831 20.77 -18.95 -12.90
CA LEU A 831 21.70 -18.95 -14.03
C LEU A 831 23.14 -19.34 -13.63
N ASN A 832 23.41 -19.51 -12.33
CA ASN A 832 24.75 -19.74 -11.79
C ASN A 832 25.77 -18.68 -12.30
N ILE A 833 25.44 -17.39 -12.13
CA ILE A 833 26.25 -16.23 -12.51
C ILE A 833 26.32 -15.19 -11.38
N ASN A 834 27.17 -14.17 -11.52
CA ASN A 834 27.28 -13.10 -10.55
C ASN A 834 26.12 -12.10 -10.68
N PRO A 835 25.34 -11.78 -9.62
CA PRO A 835 24.23 -10.83 -9.71
C PRO A 835 24.62 -9.40 -10.12
N LYS A 836 25.92 -9.05 -10.11
CA LYS A 836 26.43 -7.77 -10.61
C LYS A 836 26.56 -7.71 -12.14
N THR A 837 26.46 -8.83 -12.86
CA THR A 837 26.48 -8.86 -14.33
C THR A 837 25.11 -8.63 -14.95
N ILE A 838 24.05 -8.74 -14.14
CA ILE A 838 22.67 -8.55 -14.58
C ILE A 838 22.27 -7.08 -14.42
N ILE A 839 21.98 -6.41 -15.55
CA ILE A 839 21.33 -5.09 -15.53
C ILE A 839 19.82 -5.26 -15.44
N GLN A 840 19.16 -4.39 -14.67
CA GLN A 840 17.70 -4.41 -14.53
C GLN A 840 17.10 -3.20 -15.24
N ILE A 841 16.05 -3.43 -16.02
CA ILE A 841 15.29 -2.40 -16.71
C ILE A 841 13.81 -2.45 -16.28
N GLU A 842 13.13 -1.32 -16.27
CA GLU A 842 11.70 -1.22 -15.93
C GLU A 842 11.04 -0.07 -16.68
N GLN A 843 9.88 -0.31 -17.28
CA GLN A 843 9.09 0.73 -17.94
C GLN A 843 8.33 1.59 -16.93
N GLU A 844 8.35 2.91 -17.09
CA GLU A 844 7.57 3.87 -16.30
C GLU A 844 6.06 3.56 -16.40
N ILE A 845 5.38 3.57 -15.25
CA ILE A 845 3.95 3.34 -15.15
C ILE A 845 3.26 4.66 -14.76
N PRO A 846 2.21 5.08 -15.49
CA PRO A 846 1.38 6.19 -15.04
C PRO A 846 0.83 5.88 -13.65
N LYS A 847 1.01 6.77 -12.68
CA LYS A 847 0.46 6.56 -11.33
C LYS A 847 -1.06 6.68 -11.38
N THR A 848 -1.75 5.54 -11.35
CA THR A 848 -3.21 5.46 -11.27
C THR A 848 -3.61 5.00 -9.87
N ASN A 849 -4.52 5.74 -9.22
CA ASN A 849 -5.03 5.41 -7.87
C ASN A 849 -6.37 4.64 -7.94
N ASN A 850 -6.55 3.83 -8.98
CA ASN A 850 -7.83 3.23 -9.35
C ASN A 850 -7.96 1.75 -8.96
N LEU A 851 -6.89 1.11 -8.48
CA LEU A 851 -6.94 -0.25 -7.94
C LEU A 851 -7.04 -0.22 -6.41
N GLN A 852 -8.12 -0.79 -5.87
CA GLN A 852 -8.30 -1.05 -4.45
C GLN A 852 -7.91 -2.50 -4.14
N VAL A 853 -7.01 -2.71 -3.18
CA VAL A 853 -6.66 -4.06 -2.70
C VAL A 853 -7.24 -4.25 -1.31
N ILE A 854 -8.04 -5.30 -1.12
CA ILE A 854 -8.71 -5.65 0.15
C ILE A 854 -8.22 -7.03 0.59
N GLN A 855 -7.70 -7.12 1.81
CA GLN A 855 -7.30 -8.37 2.44
C GLN A 855 -8.35 -8.79 3.48
N VAL A 856 -8.89 -10.00 3.33
CA VAL A 856 -9.75 -10.65 4.32
C VAL A 856 -8.91 -11.63 5.14
N ASN A 857 -8.65 -11.34 6.43
CA ASN A 857 -7.57 -11.99 7.18
C ASN A 857 -7.99 -13.06 8.22
N ASP A 858 -9.30 -13.24 8.47
CA ASP A 858 -9.86 -14.02 9.58
C ASP A 858 -10.39 -15.41 9.18
N LEU A 859 -10.22 -15.81 7.90
CA LEU A 859 -10.47 -17.19 7.43
C LEU A 859 -9.21 -18.08 7.46
N GLY A 860 -8.08 -17.58 7.94
CA GLY A 860 -6.81 -18.31 7.97
C GLY A 860 -6.10 -18.36 6.61
N LEU A 861 -5.24 -19.35 6.40
CA LEU A 861 -4.44 -19.47 5.17
C LEU A 861 -5.21 -20.15 4.02
N LEU A 862 -6.35 -20.78 4.30
CA LEU A 862 -7.25 -21.46 3.35
C LEU A 862 -6.54 -22.38 2.33
N GLY A 863 -5.80 -23.36 2.83
CA GLY A 863 -5.09 -24.35 1.99
C GLY A 863 -6.02 -25.30 1.22
N LYS A 864 -5.42 -26.33 0.60
CA LYS A 864 -6.11 -27.34 -0.23
C LYS A 864 -7.20 -28.11 0.52
N ASN A 865 -6.98 -28.36 1.81
CA ASN A 865 -7.92 -29.05 2.70
C ASN A 865 -8.53 -28.02 3.66
N ARG A 866 -9.85 -27.88 3.62
CA ARG A 866 -10.61 -26.91 4.43
C ARG A 866 -11.63 -27.67 5.27
N SER A 867 -11.86 -27.19 6.49
CA SER A 867 -12.99 -27.69 7.28
C SER A 867 -14.31 -27.23 6.66
N GLU A 868 -15.40 -27.95 6.92
CA GLU A 868 -16.74 -27.56 6.46
C GLU A 868 -17.11 -26.13 6.89
N LEU A 869 -16.70 -25.73 8.09
CA LEU A 869 -16.88 -24.37 8.58
C LEU A 869 -16.10 -23.34 7.76
N ALA A 870 -14.84 -23.61 7.42
CA ALA A 870 -14.05 -22.70 6.59
C ALA A 870 -14.64 -22.60 5.17
N GLN A 871 -15.07 -23.73 4.61
CA GLN A 871 -15.67 -23.80 3.28
C GLN A 871 -17.00 -23.05 3.19
N SER A 872 -17.91 -23.25 4.14
CA SER A 872 -19.20 -22.53 4.19
C SER A 872 -19.02 -21.01 4.34
N ARG A 873 -18.00 -20.58 5.11
CA ARG A 873 -17.65 -19.15 5.23
C ARG A 873 -17.11 -18.58 3.90
N VAL A 874 -16.27 -19.32 3.19
CA VAL A 874 -15.76 -18.93 1.86
C VAL A 874 -16.91 -18.83 0.86
N GLU A 875 -17.85 -19.78 0.86
CA GLU A 875 -19.01 -19.77 -0.04
C GLU A 875 -19.94 -18.58 0.22
N ALA A 876 -20.20 -18.26 1.49
CA ALA A 876 -20.95 -17.07 1.87
C ALA A 876 -20.27 -15.80 1.35
N LEU A 877 -18.94 -15.72 1.47
CA LEU A 877 -18.17 -14.59 0.98
C LEU A 877 -18.19 -14.51 -0.56
N ARG A 878 -18.04 -15.64 -1.26
CA ARG A 878 -18.14 -15.71 -2.72
C ARG A 878 -19.50 -15.20 -3.22
N LYS A 879 -20.58 -15.59 -2.55
CA LYS A 879 -21.94 -15.13 -2.87
C LYS A 879 -22.07 -13.61 -2.74
N GLU A 880 -21.58 -13.05 -1.63
CA GLU A 880 -21.57 -11.60 -1.41
C GLU A 880 -20.73 -10.86 -2.45
N LEU A 881 -19.52 -11.35 -2.75
CA LEU A 881 -18.63 -10.71 -3.73
C LEU A 881 -19.21 -10.75 -5.15
N LYS A 882 -19.86 -11.84 -5.56
CA LYS A 882 -20.62 -11.91 -6.83
C LYS A 882 -21.79 -10.93 -6.87
N HIS A 883 -22.42 -10.67 -5.74
CA HIS A 883 -23.50 -9.68 -5.65
C HIS A 883 -22.97 -8.26 -5.83
N ARG A 884 -21.81 -7.92 -5.23
CA ARG A 884 -21.16 -6.61 -5.36
C ARG A 884 -20.55 -6.38 -6.75
N HIS A 885 -19.98 -7.42 -7.34
CA HIS A 885 -19.27 -7.40 -8.61
C HIS A 885 -19.76 -8.57 -9.48
N PRO A 886 -20.78 -8.36 -10.33
CA PRO A 886 -21.37 -9.44 -11.14
C PRO A 886 -20.39 -10.15 -12.07
N ASP A 887 -19.35 -9.46 -12.52
CA ASP A 887 -18.30 -9.94 -13.44
C ASP A 887 -17.00 -10.36 -12.71
N ILE A 888 -17.02 -10.53 -11.39
CA ILE A 888 -15.82 -10.90 -10.62
C ILE A 888 -15.23 -12.25 -11.04
N GLY A 889 -13.91 -12.28 -11.23
CA GLY A 889 -13.17 -13.52 -11.42
C GLY A 889 -12.67 -14.09 -10.10
N PHE A 890 -12.85 -15.40 -9.85
CA PHE A 890 -12.28 -16.06 -8.68
C PHE A 890 -11.06 -16.89 -9.04
N LEU A 891 -10.09 -16.93 -8.13
CA LEU A 891 -8.95 -17.84 -8.16
C LEU A 891 -8.84 -18.59 -6.85
N ASP A 892 -8.68 -19.90 -6.93
CA ASP A 892 -8.52 -20.76 -5.75
C ASP A 892 -7.42 -21.81 -5.98
N HIS A 893 -7.14 -22.67 -5.01
CA HIS A 893 -6.42 -23.91 -5.24
C HIS A 893 -7.21 -24.77 -6.23
N LYS A 894 -6.51 -25.45 -7.14
CA LYS A 894 -7.12 -26.28 -8.19
C LYS A 894 -8.16 -27.29 -7.65
N SER A 895 -7.94 -27.85 -6.46
CA SER A 895 -8.86 -28.80 -5.83
C SER A 895 -10.13 -28.17 -5.22
N GLN A 896 -10.17 -26.84 -5.09
CA GLN A 896 -11.26 -26.06 -4.51
C GLN A 896 -11.90 -25.09 -5.52
N ALA A 897 -11.30 -24.93 -6.70
CA ALA A 897 -11.81 -24.07 -7.78
C ALA A 897 -13.14 -24.61 -8.31
N GLN A 898 -14.12 -23.71 -8.50
CA GLN A 898 -15.41 -24.03 -9.09
C GLN A 898 -15.36 -23.93 -10.62
N GLU A 899 -16.37 -24.45 -11.31
CA GLU A 899 -16.48 -24.29 -12.76
C GLU A 899 -16.45 -22.80 -13.16
N GLY A 900 -15.58 -22.45 -14.10
CA GLY A 900 -15.34 -21.08 -14.54
C GLY A 900 -14.31 -20.28 -13.71
N ASP A 901 -13.87 -20.79 -12.56
CA ASP A 901 -12.81 -20.15 -11.77
C ASP A 901 -11.42 -20.39 -12.38
N GLY A 902 -10.50 -19.45 -12.12
CA GLY A 902 -9.07 -19.69 -12.27
C GLY A 902 -8.47 -20.44 -11.08
N TRP A 903 -7.20 -20.80 -11.18
CA TRP A 903 -6.45 -21.36 -10.06
C TRP A 903 -5.01 -20.89 -9.98
N TRP A 904 -4.46 -20.92 -8.76
CA TRP A 904 -3.08 -20.54 -8.45
C TRP A 904 -2.03 -21.31 -9.26
N PHE A 905 -0.92 -20.63 -9.59
CA PHE A 905 0.20 -21.12 -10.40
C PHE A 905 -0.16 -21.47 -11.86
N ASN A 906 -1.33 -21.01 -12.31
CA ASN A 906 -1.75 -21.10 -13.70
C ASN A 906 -2.39 -19.79 -14.14
N HIS A 907 -3.59 -19.50 -13.67
CA HIS A 907 -4.41 -18.39 -14.18
C HIS A 907 -4.00 -17.01 -13.64
N ASN A 908 -3.33 -16.97 -12.48
CA ASN A 908 -2.79 -15.73 -11.94
C ASN A 908 -1.53 -15.23 -12.69
N ARG A 909 -0.94 -16.08 -13.56
CA ARG A 909 0.20 -15.79 -14.43
C ARG A 909 -0.20 -16.06 -15.88
N GLY A 910 0.53 -15.54 -16.87
CA GLY A 910 0.34 -15.90 -18.30
C GLY A 910 -1.05 -15.73 -18.95
N SER A 911 -2.10 -15.31 -18.23
CA SER A 911 -3.49 -15.28 -18.72
C SER A 911 -4.01 -13.86 -18.89
N ASN A 912 -4.84 -13.70 -19.92
CA ASN A 912 -5.56 -12.48 -20.26
C ASN A 912 -7.06 -12.56 -19.90
N GLN A 913 -7.50 -13.68 -19.30
CA GLN A 913 -8.91 -13.93 -18.97
C GLN A 913 -9.51 -12.86 -18.05
N PHE A 914 -8.73 -12.35 -17.09
CA PHE A 914 -9.22 -11.39 -16.09
C PHE A 914 -9.03 -9.92 -16.50
N LYS A 915 -8.52 -9.64 -17.71
CA LYS A 915 -8.08 -8.29 -18.10
C LYS A 915 -9.21 -7.26 -18.15
N GLU A 916 -10.42 -7.70 -18.49
CA GLU A 916 -11.60 -6.82 -18.66
C GLU A 916 -12.50 -6.77 -17.41
N LEU A 917 -12.24 -7.61 -16.41
CA LEU A 917 -13.12 -7.72 -15.24
C LEU A 917 -12.96 -6.50 -14.32
N SER A 918 -14.02 -6.13 -13.61
CA SER A 918 -14.03 -5.07 -12.60
C SER A 918 -13.30 -5.48 -11.31
N ALA A 919 -13.36 -6.77 -10.98
CA ALA A 919 -12.77 -7.31 -9.77
C ALA A 919 -12.20 -8.72 -9.94
N ILE A 920 -11.22 -9.05 -9.10
CA ILE A 920 -10.68 -10.39 -8.95
C ILE A 920 -10.62 -10.74 -7.46
N ALA A 921 -10.95 -11.98 -7.12
CA ALA A 921 -10.88 -12.50 -5.76
C ALA A 921 -10.04 -13.76 -5.71
N SER A 922 -8.96 -13.73 -4.93
CA SER A 922 -8.07 -14.88 -4.76
C SER A 922 -8.25 -15.48 -3.37
N VAL A 923 -8.48 -16.78 -3.29
CA VAL A 923 -8.75 -17.52 -2.06
C VAL A 923 -7.53 -18.35 -1.68
N GLY A 924 -7.08 -18.17 -0.44
CA GLY A 924 -5.96 -18.91 0.14
C GLY A 924 -4.58 -18.37 -0.20
N THR A 925 -3.58 -18.93 0.49
CA THR A 925 -2.18 -18.54 0.33
C THR A 925 -1.51 -19.45 -0.71
N PRO A 926 -0.92 -18.90 -1.78
CA PRO A 926 -0.27 -19.69 -2.82
C PRO A 926 1.13 -20.13 -2.38
N TYR A 927 1.19 -21.01 -1.38
CA TYR A 927 2.44 -21.70 -1.05
C TYR A 927 2.72 -22.77 -2.09
N GLN A 928 3.93 -22.72 -2.67
CA GLN A 928 4.48 -23.84 -3.43
C GLN A 928 4.78 -25.01 -2.47
N ASN A 929 5.08 -26.20 -3.02
CA ASN A 929 5.52 -27.32 -2.20
C ASN A 929 6.80 -26.93 -1.44
N ILE A 930 6.70 -26.76 -0.12
CA ILE A 930 7.80 -26.31 0.73
C ILE A 930 8.98 -27.27 0.63
N GLY A 931 8.73 -28.58 0.56
CA GLY A 931 9.77 -29.59 0.40
C GLY A 931 10.56 -29.43 -0.89
N HIS A 932 9.86 -29.21 -2.00
CA HIS A 932 10.49 -28.91 -3.28
C HIS A 932 11.24 -27.56 -3.25
N ALA A 933 10.68 -26.55 -2.58
CA ALA A 933 11.33 -25.25 -2.43
C ALA A 933 12.60 -25.32 -1.55
N GLN A 934 12.63 -26.19 -0.52
CA GLN A 934 13.82 -26.47 0.29
C GLN A 934 14.93 -27.11 -0.57
N ALA A 935 14.57 -28.13 -1.36
CA ALA A 935 15.50 -28.79 -2.26
C ALA A 935 16.05 -27.80 -3.30
N LEU A 936 15.17 -27.00 -3.91
CA LEU A 936 15.53 -25.96 -4.88
C LEU A 936 16.47 -24.92 -4.26
N TYR A 937 16.15 -24.41 -3.08
CA TYR A 937 17.00 -23.43 -2.39
C TYR A 937 18.40 -23.99 -2.09
N THR A 938 18.47 -25.26 -1.66
CA THR A 938 19.74 -25.97 -1.46
C THR A 938 20.51 -26.11 -2.77
N CYS A 939 19.87 -26.56 -3.86
CA CYS A 939 20.51 -26.70 -5.17
C CYS A 939 21.02 -25.36 -5.73
N LEU A 940 20.29 -24.27 -5.48
CA LEU A 940 20.68 -22.94 -5.94
C LEU A 940 21.84 -22.34 -5.14
N THR A 941 21.82 -22.49 -3.82
CA THR A 941 22.68 -21.71 -2.91
C THR A 941 23.74 -22.52 -2.19
N GLY A 942 23.60 -23.84 -2.12
CA GLY A 942 24.36 -24.73 -1.24
C GLY A 942 23.99 -24.61 0.25
N ASN A 943 23.16 -23.64 0.64
CA ASN A 943 22.74 -23.45 2.03
C ASN A 943 21.66 -24.47 2.41
N ARG A 944 21.92 -25.19 3.51
CA ARG A 944 21.09 -26.28 4.03
C ARG A 944 20.28 -25.92 5.27
N ASP A 945 20.52 -24.73 5.84
CA ASP A 945 19.63 -24.19 6.87
C ASP A 945 18.33 -23.73 6.23
N THR A 946 17.42 -24.68 6.09
CA THR A 946 16.11 -24.52 5.44
C THR A 946 14.97 -24.56 6.46
N ASN A 947 15.28 -24.22 7.71
CA ASN A 947 14.32 -24.07 8.77
C ASN A 947 13.43 -22.85 8.52
N ARG A 948 12.22 -22.87 9.08
CA ARG A 948 11.26 -21.76 8.94
C ARG A 948 11.80 -20.42 9.46
N ASP A 949 12.67 -20.49 10.45
CA ASP A 949 13.25 -19.33 11.13
C ASP A 949 14.54 -18.82 10.46
N ASP A 950 15.12 -19.58 9.52
CA ASP A 950 16.28 -19.11 8.75
C ASP A 950 15.88 -17.90 7.88
N PRO A 951 16.51 -16.73 8.04
CA PRO A 951 16.16 -15.54 7.28
C PRO A 951 16.35 -15.69 5.76
N GLY A 952 17.30 -16.54 5.33
CA GLY A 952 17.60 -16.77 3.92
C GLY A 952 16.48 -17.54 3.22
N PHE A 953 16.14 -18.71 3.75
CA PHE A 953 15.09 -19.57 3.23
C PHE A 953 13.69 -18.97 3.43
N SER A 954 13.41 -18.40 4.61
CA SER A 954 12.14 -17.70 4.87
C SER A 954 11.95 -16.52 3.91
N GLY A 955 13.01 -15.77 3.60
CA GLY A 955 13.00 -14.71 2.59
C GLY A 955 12.77 -15.22 1.16
N PHE A 956 13.29 -16.41 0.83
CA PHE A 956 13.05 -17.06 -0.47
C PHE A 956 11.59 -17.49 -0.63
N ILE A 957 11.00 -18.13 0.39
CA ILE A 957 9.58 -18.50 0.40
C ILE A 957 8.69 -17.25 0.34
N GLN A 958 9.02 -16.21 1.10
CA GLN A 958 8.30 -14.95 1.05
C GLN A 958 8.33 -14.35 -0.36
N TRP A 959 9.49 -14.29 -1.02
CA TRP A 959 9.60 -13.80 -2.39
C TRP A 959 8.73 -14.61 -3.37
N LEU A 960 8.75 -15.94 -3.29
CA LEU A 960 7.91 -16.81 -4.13
C LEU A 960 6.41 -16.52 -3.91
N THR A 961 5.97 -16.41 -2.67
CA THR A 961 4.55 -16.16 -2.33
C THR A 961 4.11 -14.75 -2.70
N ASP A 962 4.92 -13.73 -2.41
CA ASP A 962 4.64 -12.33 -2.74
C ASP A 962 4.49 -12.13 -4.25
N ALA A 963 5.32 -12.83 -5.04
CA ALA A 963 5.26 -12.78 -6.50
C ALA A 963 3.88 -13.22 -7.04
N GLU A 964 3.26 -14.26 -6.46
CA GLU A 964 1.95 -14.73 -6.91
C GLU A 964 0.83 -13.71 -6.66
N PHE A 965 0.86 -13.01 -5.51
CA PHE A 965 -0.10 -11.95 -5.19
C PHE A 965 0.06 -10.73 -6.08
N ILE A 966 1.31 -10.31 -6.35
CA ILE A 966 1.60 -9.18 -7.25
C ILE A 966 1.13 -9.50 -8.67
N GLN A 967 1.37 -10.72 -9.16
CA GLN A 967 0.92 -11.14 -10.49
C GLN A 967 -0.60 -11.21 -10.60
N CYS A 968 -1.27 -11.73 -9.56
CA CYS A 968 -2.72 -11.80 -9.49
C CYS A 968 -3.36 -10.41 -9.57
N ALA A 969 -2.91 -9.47 -8.74
CA ALA A 969 -3.35 -8.08 -8.79
C ALA A 969 -3.09 -7.43 -10.16
N GLY A 970 -1.93 -7.74 -10.77
CA GLY A 970 -1.54 -7.26 -12.09
C GLY A 970 -2.44 -7.74 -13.24
N ARG A 971 -3.22 -8.80 -13.06
CA ARG A 971 -4.13 -9.31 -14.11
C ARG A 971 -5.25 -8.34 -14.47
N LEU A 972 -5.64 -7.47 -13.55
CA LEU A 972 -6.62 -6.40 -13.80
C LEU A 972 -6.05 -5.25 -14.66
N ARG A 973 -4.73 -5.17 -14.89
CA ARG A 973 -4.09 -4.15 -15.73
C ARG A 973 -4.58 -2.72 -15.43
N ALA A 974 -4.69 -2.39 -14.15
CA ALA A 974 -5.35 -1.15 -13.70
C ALA A 974 -4.80 0.14 -14.34
N HIS A 975 -3.50 0.14 -14.65
CA HIS A 975 -2.81 1.24 -15.33
C HIS A 975 -3.31 1.49 -16.77
N LEU A 976 -3.89 0.51 -17.46
CA LEU A 976 -4.52 0.67 -18.77
C LEU A 976 -5.96 1.16 -18.68
N ARG A 977 -6.57 1.14 -17.49
CA ARG A 977 -7.98 1.47 -17.24
C ARG A 977 -8.13 2.58 -16.19
N PRO A 978 -7.44 3.73 -16.32
CA PRO A 978 -7.34 4.76 -15.26
C PRO A 978 -8.69 5.34 -14.81
N ASN A 979 -9.71 5.26 -15.66
CA ASN A 979 -11.05 5.79 -15.42
C ASN A 979 -12.01 4.77 -14.78
N GLN A 980 -11.58 3.54 -14.54
CA GLN A 980 -12.39 2.49 -13.90
C GLN A 980 -11.86 2.20 -12.50
N GLU A 981 -12.75 2.16 -11.51
CA GLU A 981 -12.44 1.63 -10.17
C GLU A 981 -12.39 0.10 -10.24
N LEU A 982 -11.26 -0.48 -9.85
CA LEU A 982 -11.00 -1.90 -9.90
C LEU A 982 -10.69 -2.42 -8.51
N THR A 983 -11.10 -3.65 -8.20
CA THR A 983 -10.91 -4.21 -6.86
C THR A 983 -10.25 -5.58 -6.88
N TYR A 984 -9.21 -5.76 -6.05
CA TYR A 984 -8.60 -7.05 -5.78
C TYR A 984 -8.90 -7.50 -4.35
N TYR A 985 -9.62 -8.60 -4.19
CA TYR A 985 -9.86 -9.25 -2.90
C TYR A 985 -8.86 -10.40 -2.69
N ALA A 986 -8.05 -10.32 -1.64
CA ALA A 986 -7.14 -11.38 -1.23
C ALA A 986 -7.63 -12.00 0.09
N ILE A 987 -8.21 -13.20 0.01
CA ILE A 987 -8.81 -13.89 1.13
C ILE A 987 -7.74 -14.79 1.76
N THR A 988 -6.95 -14.21 2.66
CA THR A 988 -5.83 -14.88 3.31
C THR A 988 -5.38 -14.14 4.56
N LYS A 989 -4.94 -14.91 5.57
CA LYS A 989 -4.21 -14.39 6.74
C LYS A 989 -2.77 -13.96 6.42
N TYR A 990 -2.22 -14.39 5.28
CA TYR A 990 -0.86 -14.03 4.88
C TYR A 990 -0.71 -12.51 4.68
N PRO A 991 0.29 -11.86 5.27
CA PRO A 991 0.49 -10.42 5.10
C PRO A 991 0.92 -10.11 3.67
N LEU A 992 0.08 -9.38 2.92
CA LEU A 992 0.35 -9.10 1.51
C LEU A 992 1.55 -8.15 1.32
N PRO A 993 2.25 -8.23 0.18
CA PRO A 993 3.45 -7.44 -0.08
C PRO A 993 3.17 -5.93 -0.12
N THR A 994 4.10 -5.14 0.42
CA THR A 994 3.99 -3.68 0.57
C THR A 994 3.58 -2.93 -0.72
N PRO A 995 4.06 -3.29 -1.93
CA PRO A 995 3.62 -2.65 -3.17
C PRO A 995 2.11 -2.72 -3.44
N LEU A 996 1.39 -3.70 -2.89
CA LEU A 996 -0.06 -3.81 -3.05
C LEU A 996 -0.84 -2.90 -2.10
N ASN A 997 -0.25 -2.50 -0.97
CA ASN A 997 -0.84 -1.59 0.02
C ASN A 997 -2.32 -1.93 0.39
N PRO A 998 -2.58 -3.14 0.92
CA PRO A 998 -3.94 -3.64 1.14
C PRO A 998 -4.68 -2.93 2.29
N GLN A 999 -6.00 -2.80 2.16
CA GLN A 999 -6.90 -2.58 3.29
C GLN A 999 -7.23 -3.93 3.94
N VAL A 1000 -6.93 -4.09 5.23
CA VAL A 1000 -7.24 -5.32 5.97
C VAL A 1000 -8.61 -5.20 6.65
N MET A 1001 -9.44 -6.24 6.56
CA MET A 1001 -10.75 -6.35 7.22
C MET A 1001 -11.11 -7.81 7.51
N GLU A 1002 -12.13 -8.03 8.34
CA GLU A 1002 -12.70 -9.36 8.62
C GLU A 1002 -13.83 -9.73 7.65
N ALA A 1003 -14.06 -11.03 7.48
CA ALA A 1003 -15.10 -11.57 6.60
C ALA A 1003 -16.51 -11.10 6.98
N ALA A 1004 -16.76 -10.97 8.29
CA ALA A 1004 -18.04 -10.52 8.82
C ALA A 1004 -18.39 -9.08 8.43
N GLU A 1005 -17.38 -8.25 8.13
CA GLU A 1005 -17.56 -6.87 7.63
C GLU A 1005 -18.07 -6.84 6.18
N LEU A 1006 -17.76 -7.88 5.40
CA LEU A 1006 -18.30 -8.06 4.06
C LEU A 1006 -19.67 -8.74 4.11
N THR A 1007 -19.79 -9.83 4.86
CA THR A 1007 -21.07 -10.49 5.13
C THR A 1007 -21.02 -11.31 6.42
N ILE A 1008 -22.02 -11.16 7.29
CA ILE A 1008 -22.09 -11.92 8.54
C ILE A 1008 -22.15 -13.43 8.30
N GLU A 1009 -22.63 -13.85 7.13
CA GLU A 1009 -22.67 -15.27 6.78
C GLU A 1009 -21.28 -15.86 6.55
N ALA A 1010 -20.28 -15.02 6.30
CA ALA A 1010 -18.87 -15.42 6.28
C ALA A 1010 -18.19 -15.25 7.66
N GLY A 1011 -18.89 -14.75 8.68
CA GLY A 1011 -18.36 -14.58 10.04
C GLY A 1011 -18.12 -15.89 10.79
N ALA A 1012 -17.24 -15.84 11.79
CA ALA A 1012 -17.00 -16.94 12.72
C ALA A 1012 -18.26 -17.29 13.54
N PRO A 1013 -18.38 -18.53 14.08
CA PRO A 1013 -19.56 -18.94 14.86
C PRO A 1013 -19.90 -18.01 16.02
N THR A 1014 -18.88 -17.47 16.70
CA THR A 1014 -19.05 -16.48 17.77
C THR A 1014 -19.65 -15.18 17.23
N GLN A 1015 -19.16 -14.67 16.10
CA GLN A 1015 -19.69 -13.46 15.45
C GLN A 1015 -21.14 -13.67 15.01
N LYS A 1016 -21.46 -14.82 14.41
CA LYS A 1016 -22.84 -15.18 14.02
C LYS A 1016 -23.78 -15.33 15.21
N ALA A 1017 -23.33 -16.00 16.28
CA ALA A 1017 -24.12 -16.20 17.49
C ALA A 1017 -24.42 -14.87 18.17
N TRP A 1018 -23.42 -13.98 18.22
CA TRP A 1018 -23.62 -12.66 18.80
C TRP A 1018 -24.53 -11.79 17.96
N TYR A 1019 -24.36 -11.80 16.63
CA TYR A 1019 -25.30 -11.14 15.72
C TYR A 1019 -26.74 -11.56 16.00
N LYS A 1020 -27.02 -12.87 16.06
CA LYS A 1020 -28.37 -13.40 16.39
C LYS A 1020 -28.87 -12.91 17.74
N ILE A 1021 -28.00 -12.90 18.76
CA ILE A 1021 -28.36 -12.46 20.11
C ILE A 1021 -28.74 -10.99 20.13
N VAL A 1022 -28.01 -10.13 19.43
CA VAL A 1022 -28.34 -8.72 19.37
C VAL A 1022 -29.60 -8.51 18.52
N THR A 1023 -29.74 -9.20 17.38
CA THR A 1023 -30.97 -9.15 16.55
C THR A 1023 -32.21 -9.55 17.34
N ALA A 1024 -32.14 -10.63 18.11
CA ALA A 1024 -33.24 -11.08 18.94
C ALA A 1024 -33.47 -10.16 20.15
N ALA A 1025 -32.42 -9.59 20.74
CA ALA A 1025 -32.56 -8.63 21.82
C ALA A 1025 -33.32 -7.39 21.39
N GLN A 1026 -33.06 -6.94 20.16
CA GLN A 1026 -33.77 -5.82 19.56
C GLN A 1026 -35.23 -6.15 19.24
N ALA A 1027 -35.49 -7.28 18.59
CA ALA A 1027 -36.86 -7.70 18.31
C ALA A 1027 -37.66 -7.84 19.63
N PHE A 1028 -37.07 -8.45 20.65
CA PHE A 1028 -37.70 -8.59 21.95
C PHE A 1028 -38.00 -7.23 22.60
N TRP A 1029 -37.06 -6.28 22.54
CA TRP A 1029 -37.27 -4.94 23.07
C TRP A 1029 -38.40 -4.23 22.33
N ASN A 1030 -38.43 -4.31 21.00
CA ASN A 1030 -39.51 -3.74 20.17
C ASN A 1030 -40.89 -4.27 20.56
N ASP A 1031 -40.97 -5.57 20.82
CA ASP A 1031 -42.24 -6.23 21.11
C ASP A 1031 -42.71 -6.05 22.57
N ASN A 1032 -41.78 -5.84 23.52
CA ASN A 1032 -42.09 -5.92 24.95
C ASN A 1032 -41.74 -4.67 25.77
N GLY A 1033 -41.03 -3.68 25.21
CA GLY A 1033 -40.65 -2.44 25.90
C GLY A 1033 -39.78 -2.62 27.14
N ARG A 1034 -39.13 -3.77 27.31
CA ARG A 1034 -38.24 -4.09 28.43
C ARG A 1034 -37.02 -4.88 27.98
N VAL A 1035 -35.93 -4.81 28.76
CA VAL A 1035 -34.69 -5.54 28.46
C VAL A 1035 -34.97 -7.05 28.53
N PRO A 1036 -34.57 -7.83 27.51
CA PRO A 1036 -34.72 -9.28 27.52
C PRO A 1036 -33.83 -9.93 28.58
N THR A 1037 -34.37 -10.91 29.29
CA THR A 1037 -33.58 -11.77 30.17
C THR A 1037 -32.75 -12.75 29.33
N GLN A 1038 -31.72 -13.38 29.93
CA GLN A 1038 -30.98 -14.43 29.24
C GLN A 1038 -31.87 -15.60 28.79
N LYS A 1039 -32.98 -15.86 29.52
CA LYS A 1039 -33.96 -16.87 29.17
C LYS A 1039 -34.78 -16.43 27.94
N ASP A 1040 -35.19 -15.17 27.90
CA ASP A 1040 -35.89 -14.57 26.76
C ASP A 1040 -35.04 -14.65 25.48
N LEU A 1041 -33.75 -14.30 25.57
CA LEU A 1041 -32.81 -14.39 24.44
C LEU A 1041 -32.52 -15.83 24.02
N ALA A 1042 -32.41 -16.75 24.98
CA ALA A 1042 -32.20 -18.16 24.66
C ALA A 1042 -33.38 -18.76 23.89
N THR A 1043 -34.61 -18.39 24.27
CA THR A 1043 -35.83 -18.79 23.58
C THR A 1043 -35.94 -18.15 22.20
N ALA A 1044 -35.64 -16.86 22.07
CA ALA A 1044 -35.77 -16.13 20.79
C ALA A 1044 -34.69 -16.49 19.75
N THR A 1045 -33.48 -16.83 20.20
CA THR A 1045 -32.32 -17.12 19.30
C THR A 1045 -32.08 -18.60 19.04
N GLY A 1046 -32.66 -19.48 19.87
CA GLY A 1046 -32.30 -20.90 19.93
C GLY A 1046 -30.90 -21.17 20.51
N VAL A 1047 -30.18 -20.15 20.99
CA VAL A 1047 -28.86 -20.30 21.61
C VAL A 1047 -29.03 -20.69 23.08
N LYS A 1048 -28.32 -21.74 23.53
CA LYS A 1048 -28.41 -22.22 24.91
C LYS A 1048 -28.03 -21.11 25.91
N GLN A 1049 -28.84 -20.92 26.96
CA GLN A 1049 -28.62 -19.90 27.99
C GLN A 1049 -27.20 -19.91 28.61
N PRO A 1050 -26.57 -21.08 28.91
CA PRO A 1050 -25.18 -21.10 29.38
C PRO A 1050 -24.17 -20.58 28.35
N HIS A 1051 -24.45 -20.74 27.04
CA HIS A 1051 -23.61 -20.22 25.97
C HIS A 1051 -23.75 -18.69 25.84
N ILE A 1052 -24.96 -18.15 25.98
CA ILE A 1052 -25.20 -16.70 26.09
C ILE A 1052 -24.46 -16.13 27.30
N SER A 1053 -24.54 -16.81 28.45
CA SER A 1053 -23.81 -16.41 29.66
C SER A 1053 -22.29 -16.47 29.47
N LYS A 1054 -21.76 -17.51 28.82
CA LYS A 1054 -20.33 -17.64 28.49
C LYS A 1054 -19.87 -16.53 27.54
N LEU A 1055 -20.62 -16.25 26.49
CA LEU A 1055 -20.31 -15.14 25.59
C LEU A 1055 -20.40 -13.79 26.31
N ALA A 1056 -21.40 -13.58 27.19
CA ALA A 1056 -21.51 -12.37 28.00
C ALA A 1056 -20.42 -12.27 29.09
N SER A 1057 -19.78 -13.38 29.47
CA SER A 1057 -18.74 -13.41 30.50
C SER A 1057 -17.43 -12.77 30.04
N GLN A 1058 -17.22 -12.63 28.73
CA GLN A 1058 -16.13 -11.80 28.18
C GLN A 1058 -16.24 -10.31 28.58
N PHE A 1059 -17.40 -9.89 29.10
CA PHE A 1059 -17.67 -8.52 29.56
C PHE A 1059 -17.59 -8.33 31.10
N ALA A 1060 -16.58 -8.91 31.78
CA ALA A 1060 -16.13 -8.56 33.15
C ALA A 1060 -17.22 -8.33 34.23
N GLY A 1061 -18.20 -9.22 34.37
CA GLY A 1061 -19.16 -9.16 35.49
C GLY A 1061 -20.52 -9.81 35.25
N GLY A 1062 -20.76 -10.29 34.02
CA GLY A 1062 -21.97 -11.00 33.63
C GLY A 1062 -23.14 -10.07 33.27
N TRP A 1063 -24.11 -10.64 32.55
CA TRP A 1063 -25.24 -9.92 31.94
C TRP A 1063 -26.00 -8.99 32.89
N LYS A 1064 -26.22 -9.40 34.16
CA LYS A 1064 -26.95 -8.59 35.16
C LYS A 1064 -26.21 -7.31 35.54
N ARG A 1065 -24.88 -7.36 35.73
CA ARG A 1065 -24.07 -6.17 36.05
C ARG A 1065 -23.92 -5.25 34.84
N TRP A 1066 -23.75 -5.86 33.66
CA TRP A 1066 -23.67 -5.12 32.40
C TRP A 1066 -24.95 -4.29 32.16
N ILE A 1067 -26.13 -4.89 32.33
CA ILE A 1067 -27.43 -4.19 32.23
C ILE A 1067 -27.55 -3.09 33.29
N LYS A 1068 -27.12 -3.35 34.53
CA LYS A 1068 -27.27 -2.39 35.62
C LYS A 1068 -26.46 -1.11 35.38
N ILE A 1069 -25.21 -1.23 34.93
CA ILE A 1069 -24.36 -0.09 34.55
C ILE A 1069 -24.93 0.62 33.33
N PHE A 1070 -25.37 -0.15 32.33
CA PHE A 1070 -26.03 0.39 31.15
C PHE A 1070 -27.29 1.21 31.51
N GLN A 1071 -28.12 0.73 32.43
CA GLN A 1071 -29.28 1.45 32.96
C GLN A 1071 -28.89 2.75 33.68
N SER A 1072 -27.82 2.76 34.48
CA SER A 1072 -27.38 3.99 35.17
C SER A 1072 -26.81 5.08 34.26
N LEU A 1073 -26.31 4.69 33.08
CA LEU A 1073 -25.89 5.64 32.04
C LEU A 1073 -27.07 6.14 31.21
N LEU A 1074 -28.23 5.46 31.29
CA LEU A 1074 -29.49 5.82 30.63
C LEU A 1074 -30.44 6.62 31.54
N ASP A 1075 -30.35 6.47 32.86
CA ASP A 1075 -31.19 7.20 33.81
C ASP A 1075 -30.91 8.71 33.75
N ASP A 1076 -32.00 9.50 33.74
CA ASP A 1076 -32.03 10.94 33.44
C ASP A 1076 -30.99 11.78 34.25
N PRO A 1077 -29.96 12.37 33.60
CA PRO A 1077 -28.97 13.21 34.27
C PRO A 1077 -29.55 14.55 34.80
N TYR A 1078 -30.79 14.90 34.46
CA TYR A 1078 -31.48 16.10 34.94
C TYR A 1078 -32.37 15.86 36.17
N ARG A 1079 -32.79 14.62 36.45
CA ARG A 1079 -33.76 14.31 37.54
C ARG A 1079 -33.24 14.57 38.96
N SER A 1080 -31.97 14.91 39.13
CA SER A 1080 -31.35 15.05 40.46
C SER A 1080 -30.23 16.10 40.56
N ARG A 1081 -30.21 17.13 39.72
CA ARG A 1081 -29.26 18.26 39.88
C ARG A 1081 -29.62 19.27 41.00
N ASN A 1082 -30.49 18.88 41.93
CA ASN A 1082 -30.68 19.59 43.20
C ASN A 1082 -29.77 18.96 44.26
N ILE A 1083 -28.47 19.23 44.16
CA ILE A 1083 -27.52 18.80 45.19
C ILE A 1083 -27.51 19.85 46.29
N SER A 1084 -28.27 19.60 47.37
CA SER A 1084 -28.32 20.47 48.55
C SER A 1084 -27.29 20.10 49.63
N PHE A 1085 -26.25 19.33 49.29
CA PHE A 1085 -25.24 18.86 50.25
C PHE A 1085 -23.82 18.91 49.65
N PRO A 1086 -22.78 19.18 50.44
CA PRO A 1086 -21.41 19.20 49.97
C PRO A 1086 -20.99 17.79 49.48
N LEU A 1087 -20.70 17.65 48.19
CA LEU A 1087 -20.12 16.44 47.60
C LEU A 1087 -18.70 16.20 48.12
N ASP A 1088 -18.32 14.92 48.21
CA ASP A 1088 -16.94 14.53 48.44
C ASP A 1088 -16.04 15.05 47.31
N LYS A 1089 -14.91 15.67 47.66
CA LYS A 1089 -13.94 16.20 46.70
C LYS A 1089 -13.39 15.11 45.78
N GLU A 1090 -13.31 13.88 46.26
CA GLU A 1090 -12.84 12.74 45.48
C GLU A 1090 -13.87 12.32 44.42
N ILE A 1091 -15.16 12.26 44.78
CA ILE A 1091 -16.26 11.99 43.83
C ILE A 1091 -16.37 13.08 42.77
N GLN A 1092 -16.20 14.34 43.19
CA GLN A 1092 -16.24 15.49 42.27
C GLN A 1092 -15.08 15.44 41.27
N TRP A 1093 -13.85 15.18 41.74
CA TRP A 1093 -12.70 15.00 40.86
C TRP A 1093 -12.86 13.79 39.93
N VAL A 1094 -13.39 12.67 40.43
CA VAL A 1094 -13.61 11.47 39.61
C VAL A 1094 -14.60 11.77 38.49
N GLY A 1095 -15.74 12.39 38.75
CA GLY A 1095 -16.73 12.66 37.69
C GLY A 1095 -16.33 13.78 36.73
N GLU A 1096 -15.68 14.86 37.20
CA GLU A 1096 -15.32 16.01 36.37
C GLU A 1096 -14.00 15.82 35.61
N SER A 1097 -13.05 15.08 36.18
CA SER A 1097 -11.69 14.96 35.65
C SER A 1097 -11.30 13.52 35.28
N TYR A 1098 -11.63 12.51 36.08
CA TYR A 1098 -11.21 11.12 35.77
C TYR A 1098 -12.11 10.44 34.74
N LEU A 1099 -13.43 10.56 34.89
CA LEU A 1099 -14.42 9.93 34.04
C LEU A 1099 -14.32 10.38 32.55
N PRO A 1100 -14.00 11.64 32.22
CA PRO A 1100 -13.68 12.01 30.84
C PRO A 1100 -12.45 11.30 30.27
N LEU A 1101 -11.41 10.98 31.06
CA LEU A 1101 -10.28 10.13 30.57
C LEU A 1101 -10.78 8.76 30.21
N VAL A 1102 -11.61 8.20 31.09
CA VAL A 1102 -12.17 6.87 30.91
C VAL A 1102 -13.01 6.84 29.64
N ALA A 1103 -13.84 7.86 29.40
CA ALA A 1103 -14.70 7.99 28.21
C ALA A 1103 -13.94 8.08 26.88
N ASP A 1104 -12.66 8.50 26.91
CA ASP A 1104 -11.79 8.58 25.74
C ASP A 1104 -10.98 7.29 25.49
N GLY A 1105 -11.09 6.28 26.36
CA GLY A 1105 -10.43 4.99 26.24
C GLY A 1105 -11.02 4.06 25.16
N THR A 1106 -10.36 2.93 24.87
CA THR A 1106 -10.98 1.90 24.02
C THR A 1106 -12.23 1.30 24.69
N PRO A 1107 -13.17 0.69 23.96
CA PRO A 1107 -14.34 0.06 24.56
C PRO A 1107 -13.98 -0.88 25.73
N GLU A 1108 -12.90 -1.66 25.59
CA GLU A 1108 -12.39 -2.58 26.63
C GLU A 1108 -11.82 -1.84 27.85
N GLU A 1109 -11.19 -0.68 27.65
CA GLU A 1109 -10.67 0.18 28.72
C GLU A 1109 -11.79 0.90 29.47
N ILE A 1110 -12.73 1.51 28.72
CA ILE A 1110 -13.98 2.10 29.24
C ILE A 1110 -14.66 1.08 30.15
N GLN A 1111 -14.81 -0.14 29.65
CA GLN A 1111 -15.41 -1.23 30.40
C GLN A 1111 -14.67 -1.45 31.73
N LYS A 1112 -13.37 -1.75 31.65
CA LYS A 1112 -12.56 -2.10 32.82
C LYS A 1112 -12.59 -1.00 33.89
N GLU A 1113 -12.44 0.25 33.47
CA GLU A 1113 -12.36 1.39 34.37
C GLU A 1113 -13.71 1.76 35.01
N VAL A 1114 -14.81 1.73 34.27
CA VAL A 1114 -16.14 1.94 34.85
C VAL A 1114 -16.49 0.81 35.83
N TYR A 1115 -16.13 -0.44 35.51
CA TYR A 1115 -16.30 -1.54 36.46
C TYR A 1115 -15.51 -1.30 37.75
N LEU A 1116 -14.25 -0.86 37.62
CA LEU A 1116 -13.41 -0.51 38.77
C LEU A 1116 -14.03 0.62 39.59
N LEU A 1117 -14.57 1.66 38.96
CA LEU A 1117 -15.22 2.78 39.65
C LEU A 1117 -16.48 2.35 40.41
N VAL A 1118 -17.30 1.48 39.83
CA VAL A 1118 -18.48 0.90 40.50
C VAL A 1118 -18.08 0.01 41.68
N GLU A 1119 -16.94 -0.67 41.59
CA GLU A 1119 -16.41 -1.51 42.67
C GLU A 1119 -15.83 -0.68 43.81
N VAL A 1120 -15.06 0.37 43.48
CA VAL A 1120 -14.37 1.24 44.46
C VAL A 1120 -15.34 2.16 45.18
N PHE A 1121 -16.23 2.85 44.47
CA PHE A 1121 -17.13 3.86 45.04
C PHE A 1121 -18.52 3.30 45.41
N GLY A 1122 -18.77 2.02 45.10
CA GLY A 1122 -20.07 1.40 45.25
C GLY A 1122 -21.14 2.00 44.33
N TRP A 1123 -22.37 1.46 44.39
CA TRP A 1123 -23.44 1.89 43.50
C TRP A 1123 -23.90 3.32 43.75
N THR A 1124 -23.97 3.73 45.02
CA THR A 1124 -24.37 5.09 45.40
C THR A 1124 -23.31 6.12 44.97
N GLY A 1125 -22.02 5.80 45.13
CA GLY A 1125 -20.93 6.66 44.67
C GLY A 1125 -20.86 6.75 43.15
N TRP A 1126 -21.09 5.64 42.43
CA TRP A 1126 -21.21 5.65 40.96
C TRP A 1126 -22.34 6.56 40.48
N GLN A 1127 -23.51 6.53 41.13
CA GLN A 1127 -24.62 7.43 40.78
C GLN A 1127 -24.27 8.91 41.02
N GLN A 1128 -23.56 9.22 42.10
CA GLN A 1128 -23.08 10.58 42.38
C GLN A 1128 -22.02 11.04 41.37
N ILE A 1129 -21.11 10.14 40.96
CA ILE A 1129 -20.13 10.38 39.89
C ILE A 1129 -20.85 10.70 38.57
N CYS A 1130 -21.88 9.93 38.21
CA CYS A 1130 -22.67 10.20 37.01
C CYS A 1130 -23.43 11.53 37.08
N GLN A 1131 -23.89 11.96 38.27
CA GLN A 1131 -24.60 13.24 38.42
C GLN A 1131 -23.71 14.48 38.22
N VAL A 1132 -22.43 14.38 38.57
CA VAL A 1132 -21.45 15.49 38.44
C VAL A 1132 -20.68 15.44 37.11
N ALA A 1133 -20.64 14.28 36.44
CA ALA A 1133 -20.01 14.14 35.13
C ALA A 1133 -20.76 14.94 34.04
N ALA A 1134 -19.98 15.47 33.09
CA ALA A 1134 -20.56 16.16 31.94
C ALA A 1134 -21.43 15.20 31.11
N VAL A 1135 -22.53 15.73 30.56
CA VAL A 1135 -23.47 14.94 29.74
C VAL A 1135 -22.76 14.31 28.54
N GLU A 1136 -21.79 15.02 27.95
CA GLU A 1136 -20.93 14.53 26.87
C GLU A 1136 -20.09 13.32 27.30
N THR A 1137 -19.51 13.36 28.50
CA THR A 1137 -18.76 12.24 29.10
C THR A 1137 -19.64 11.01 29.28
N LEU A 1138 -20.85 11.18 29.83
CA LEU A 1138 -21.81 10.08 30.00
C LEU A 1138 -22.29 9.50 28.67
N ALA A 1139 -22.52 10.36 27.67
CA ALA A 1139 -22.87 9.92 26.33
C ALA A 1139 -21.73 9.14 25.66
N ASN A 1140 -20.48 9.60 25.80
CA ASN A 1140 -19.31 8.90 25.27
C ASN A 1140 -19.07 7.56 25.97
N LEU A 1141 -19.27 7.49 27.29
CA LEU A 1141 -19.25 6.23 28.03
C LEU A 1141 -20.34 5.29 27.55
N LEU A 1142 -21.57 5.77 27.35
CA LEU A 1142 -22.68 4.97 26.85
C LEU A 1142 -22.40 4.43 25.44
N VAL A 1143 -21.83 5.26 24.56
CA VAL A 1143 -21.41 4.85 23.20
C VAL A 1143 -20.28 3.83 23.25
N GLY A 1144 -19.26 4.05 24.09
CA GLY A 1144 -18.19 3.08 24.34
C GLY A 1144 -18.72 1.76 24.90
N TRP A 1145 -19.69 1.84 25.82
CA TRP A 1145 -20.38 0.69 26.40
C TRP A 1145 -21.17 -0.11 25.37
N LEU A 1146 -21.79 0.57 24.40
CA LEU A 1146 -22.53 -0.05 23.30
C LEU A 1146 -21.60 -0.66 22.24
N ARG A 1147 -20.41 -0.09 22.02
CA ARG A 1147 -19.40 -0.61 21.07
C ARG A 1147 -18.74 -1.92 21.51
N LEU A 1148 -18.85 -2.28 22.79
CA LEU A 1148 -18.49 -3.60 23.30
C LEU A 1148 -19.40 -4.70 22.73
N LEU A 1149 -20.54 -4.36 22.11
CA LEU A 1149 -21.45 -5.30 21.49
C LEU A 1149 -21.09 -5.50 20.00
N PRO A 1150 -20.83 -6.74 19.53
CA PRO A 1150 -20.78 -7.06 18.11
C PRO A 1150 -22.14 -6.91 17.43
N ILE A 1151 -22.45 -5.73 16.90
CA ILE A 1151 -23.73 -5.38 16.24
C ILE A 1151 -23.48 -4.94 14.79
N LYS A 1152 -24.38 -5.31 13.84
CA LYS A 1152 -24.40 -4.74 12.47
C LYS A 1152 -25.05 -3.34 12.43
N GLU A 1153 -24.67 -2.52 11.45
CA GLU A 1153 -25.25 -1.17 11.17
C GLU A 1153 -26.79 -1.12 11.21
N GLU A 1154 -27.50 -2.10 10.65
CA GLU A 1154 -28.98 -2.15 10.62
C GLU A 1154 -29.63 -2.27 12.01
N LEU A 1155 -28.94 -2.92 12.95
CA LEU A 1155 -29.38 -3.06 14.34
C LEU A 1155 -29.05 -1.81 15.17
N GLU A 1156 -27.97 -1.13 14.83
CA GLU A 1156 -27.62 0.17 15.40
C GLU A 1156 -28.67 1.23 15.02
N ILE A 1157 -29.21 1.16 13.80
CA ILE A 1157 -30.33 2.00 13.30
C ILE A 1157 -31.61 1.76 14.10
N SER A 1158 -31.96 0.50 14.33
CA SER A 1158 -33.18 0.16 15.07
C SER A 1158 -33.06 0.47 16.58
N ILE A 1159 -31.89 0.31 17.23
CA ILE A 1159 -31.66 0.79 18.63
C ILE A 1159 -31.79 2.32 18.70
N LYS A 1160 -31.29 3.04 17.68
CA LYS A 1160 -31.47 4.50 17.55
C LYS A 1160 -32.93 4.89 17.33
N GLN A 1161 -33.70 4.16 16.50
CA GLN A 1161 -35.13 4.41 16.25
C GLN A 1161 -36.02 4.15 17.47
N ILE A 1162 -35.58 3.30 18.40
CA ILE A 1162 -36.28 2.94 19.63
C ILE A 1162 -36.02 3.94 20.77
N LEU A 1163 -34.78 4.43 20.90
CA LEU A 1163 -34.37 5.35 21.96
C LEU A 1163 -34.72 6.81 21.64
N PHE A 1164 -34.77 7.20 20.36
CA PHE A 1164 -35.11 8.56 19.93
C PHE A 1164 -36.55 9.03 20.27
N PRO A 1165 -37.61 8.19 20.17
CA PRO A 1165 -38.97 8.61 20.51
C PRO A 1165 -39.20 8.86 22.01
N TRP A 1166 -38.38 8.27 22.89
CA TRP A 1166 -38.45 8.52 24.34
C TRP A 1166 -37.72 9.80 24.77
N LEU A 1167 -36.84 10.35 23.93
CA LEU A 1167 -36.12 11.61 24.19
C LEU A 1167 -36.96 12.86 23.87
N ILE A 1168 -38.21 12.72 23.39
CA ILE A 1168 -38.97 13.85 22.80
C ILE A 1168 -40.24 14.29 23.56
N PRO A 1169 -41.03 13.50 24.32
CA PRO A 1169 -42.23 14.05 24.97
C PRO A 1169 -42.06 14.24 26.50
N SER A 1170 -41.20 15.18 26.89
CA SER A 1170 -41.42 16.04 28.08
C SER A 1170 -40.65 17.37 27.98
N ILE A 1171 -40.64 17.96 26.78
CA ILE A 1171 -40.52 19.42 26.58
C ILE A 1171 -41.93 20.01 26.61
#